data_AF-A0A8H4S008-F1
#
_entry.id   AF-A0A8H4S008-F1
#
_cell.length_a   1.000
_cell.length_b   1.000
_cell.length_c   1.000
_cell.angle_alpha   90.00
_cell.angle_beta   90.00
_cell.angle_gamma   90.00
#
_symmetry.space_group_name_H-M   'P 1'
#
loop_
_entity.id
_entity.type
_entity.pdbx_description
1 polymer ?
#
loop_
_entity_poly.entity_id
_entity_poly.type
_entity_poly.pdbx_seq_one_letter_code
_entity_poly.pdbx_strand_id
1 'polypeptide(L)'
;MSVRWSATKSSDYDIAARWNSTSVPPAALLASIVTMSFVEVRAQCCLFSTRLDLFTLSHQPLEKPSLCRAECLELFLMSIFRDQTLRDVCESRDNSRDCHYQQASSSNSSPPLQPSALNKIDVLQPKVIQPCNREPLARCCYQQVPVAYPHLAKLLRIEMRPQVSGSSVQLLVRTPFRYSHFKISCLSLNKKFQQVLAAAAPGAHITQSTGPDSSELYYEGDLLIGVYDKTTGASQIYPKLSELKPATNIDHETPLNDFLNDPKTIPKDDTTYKVVKGDTLAASQKKIDGDAGPPQDFLVEGIIQRNVKYENNLVPVCGPGSKSGFRIGAGGVVLGVSHQAKSAKTTTSNLTPLSQSDIQTKIAEQLTAANIKNVVINNVALCFYDSGANYIQPVFKYDATISNGNGVADNTLVGYIPAAGTEKEPLPSLITPSGQAQPAVSNNGTDHATKERRQSSIKVGRYAMSNDQYSPQIVVDENDFLSGLQSASSRFVNSQFYWDEPYMYAGSAATYVDSVNIAFTEGHGNVHMFTTNEKEAGWGPVYISSSIASSGFGPGAGGSLAYWIIRACDTVSTALEYSAADQHLAFDPWWPVFNGIHAVMGYRTEAQVYDNEMGNVGKVIGQGASVVHGWMNAAAGGGKTSAVVVCGHDDDNVFNIDNLGKATCLTIWYLY
;
A
#
# COMPACT_ATOMS: atom_id res chain seq x y z
N MET A 1 25.22 26.64 -15.60
CA MET A 1 24.56 25.33 -15.73
C MET A 1 24.20 25.13 -17.20
N SER A 2 24.61 24.03 -17.83
CA SER A 2 24.18 23.70 -19.20
C SER A 2 23.09 22.64 -19.09
N VAL A 3 21.83 23.04 -19.25
CA VAL A 3 20.71 22.09 -19.38
C VAL A 3 20.66 21.69 -20.85
N ARG A 4 20.89 20.41 -21.15
CA ARG A 4 20.73 19.90 -22.50
C ARG A 4 19.30 19.40 -22.68
N TRP A 5 18.64 19.94 -23.68
CA TRP A 5 17.32 19.49 -24.11
C TRP A 5 17.52 18.47 -25.24
N SER A 6 17.21 17.20 -24.98
CA SER A 6 17.13 16.19 -26.05
C SER A 6 15.69 16.13 -26.55
N ALA A 7 15.43 16.71 -27.72
CA ALA A 7 14.15 16.49 -28.40
C ALA A 7 14.18 15.12 -29.10
N THR A 8 13.76 14.06 -28.41
CA THR A 8 13.37 12.83 -29.10
C THR A 8 12.05 13.07 -29.80
N LYS A 9 12.08 13.09 -31.14
CA LYS A 9 10.86 13.00 -31.94
C LYS A 9 10.21 11.64 -31.69
N SER A 10 9.29 11.60 -30.74
CA SER A 10 8.18 10.63 -30.78
C SER A 10 7.52 10.78 -32.15
N SER A 11 7.34 9.69 -32.89
CA SER A 11 6.78 9.69 -34.25
C SER A 11 5.24 9.83 -34.27
N ASP A 12 4.62 10.06 -33.13
CA ASP A 12 3.25 10.57 -33.05
C ASP A 12 3.28 11.99 -32.46
N TYR A 13 2.49 12.89 -33.06
CA TYR A 13 2.34 14.34 -32.81
C TYR A 13 3.14 15.27 -33.73
N ASP A 14 2.56 15.56 -34.90
CA ASP A 14 2.94 16.67 -35.77
C ASP A 14 2.13 17.92 -35.37
N ILE A 15 2.75 18.85 -34.63
CA ILE A 15 2.29 20.24 -34.53
C ILE A 15 3.38 21.11 -35.15
N ALA A 16 3.22 21.40 -36.44
CA ALA A 16 4.06 22.34 -37.15
C ALA A 16 3.60 23.78 -36.87
N ALA A 17 4.33 24.51 -36.03
CA ALA A 17 4.33 25.96 -36.03
C ALA A 17 5.76 26.47 -36.25
N ARG A 18 6.05 26.90 -37.48
CA ARG A 18 7.32 27.57 -37.84
C ARG A 18 7.31 28.99 -37.29
N TRP A 19 8.25 29.34 -36.41
CA TRP A 19 8.56 30.73 -36.08
C TRP A 19 10.07 30.95 -35.98
N ASN A 20 10.55 31.96 -36.72
CA ASN A 20 11.96 32.37 -36.81
C ASN A 20 12.43 33.04 -35.52
N SER A 21 13.55 32.58 -34.96
CA SER A 21 14.24 33.23 -33.85
C SER A 21 15.25 34.27 -34.37
N THR A 22 15.06 35.54 -34.03
CA THR A 22 16.13 36.55 -34.03
C THR A 22 16.63 36.76 -32.61
N SER A 23 17.93 36.56 -32.43
CA SER A 23 18.70 36.70 -31.18
C SER A 23 18.89 38.15 -30.74
N VAL A 24 18.76 38.43 -29.45
CA VAL A 24 19.30 39.64 -28.78
C VAL A 24 20.00 39.22 -27.47
N PRO A 25 21.21 39.73 -27.14
CA PRO A 25 21.98 39.31 -25.96
C PRO A 25 21.62 40.10 -24.69
N PRO A 26 22.01 39.62 -23.48
CA PRO A 26 21.54 40.17 -22.21
C PRO A 26 22.39 41.34 -21.72
N ALA A 27 21.74 42.36 -21.18
CA ALA A 27 22.36 43.39 -20.32
C ALA A 27 22.05 43.07 -18.85
N ALA A 28 23.11 43.04 -18.05
CA ALA A 28 23.08 42.82 -16.61
C ALA A 28 22.57 44.06 -15.86
N LEU A 29 21.81 43.86 -14.78
CA LEU A 29 21.66 44.85 -13.72
C LEU A 29 21.65 44.17 -12.35
N LEU A 30 22.68 44.48 -11.56
CA LEU A 30 22.76 44.23 -10.13
C LEU A 30 21.95 45.30 -9.39
N ALA A 31 21.04 44.89 -8.52
CA ALA A 31 20.51 45.75 -7.48
C ALA A 31 20.28 44.94 -6.19
N SER A 32 21.08 45.25 -5.18
CA SER A 32 21.00 44.78 -3.81
C SER A 32 19.67 45.14 -3.17
N ILE A 33 19.06 44.21 -2.43
CA ILE A 33 17.96 44.50 -1.51
C ILE A 33 18.37 44.14 -0.08
N VAL A 34 18.15 45.13 0.78
CA VAL A 34 18.34 45.18 2.23
C VAL A 34 17.36 44.23 2.92
N THR A 35 17.87 43.34 3.76
CA THR A 35 17.08 42.54 4.72
C THR A 35 16.66 43.40 5.91
N MET A 36 15.35 43.61 6.09
CA MET A 36 14.75 44.03 7.36
C MET A 36 14.20 42.80 8.09
N SER A 37 14.79 42.49 9.24
CA SER A 37 14.29 41.46 10.16
C SER A 37 13.17 42.03 11.03
N PHE A 38 12.00 41.40 11.01
CA PHE A 38 10.97 41.61 12.04
C PHE A 38 11.16 40.56 13.14
N VAL A 39 11.33 41.06 14.37
CA VAL A 39 11.28 40.28 15.61
C VAL A 39 9.82 40.16 16.03
N GLU A 40 9.27 38.95 15.99
CA GLU A 40 7.94 38.66 16.54
C GLU A 40 8.09 38.14 17.98
N VAL A 41 7.60 38.92 18.93
CA VAL A 41 7.49 38.56 20.35
C VAL A 41 6.21 37.76 20.54
N ARG A 42 6.30 36.47 20.90
CA ARG A 42 5.13 35.69 21.33
C ARG A 42 5.07 35.59 22.85
N ALA A 43 4.00 36.15 23.40
CA ALA A 43 3.61 36.06 24.79
C ALA A 43 3.10 34.64 25.13
N GLN A 44 3.56 34.12 26.26
CA GLN A 44 3.05 32.91 26.91
C GLN A 44 1.70 33.20 27.60
N CYS A 45 0.70 32.35 27.36
CA CYS A 45 -0.46 32.20 28.23
C CYS A 45 -0.50 30.77 28.78
N CYS A 46 -0.53 30.70 30.11
CA CYS A 46 -0.74 29.51 30.94
C CYS A 46 -2.24 29.11 31.02
N LEU A 47 -2.45 27.93 31.63
CA LEU A 47 -3.68 27.34 32.22
C LEU A 47 -4.38 26.30 31.31
N PHE A 48 -4.82 25.11 31.75
CA PHE A 48 -5.04 24.50 33.08
C PHE A 48 -4.79 22.98 32.98
N SER A 49 -4.19 22.38 34.02
CA SER A 49 -4.10 20.94 34.23
C SER A 49 -5.05 20.55 35.36
N THR A 50 -5.90 19.55 35.14
CA THR A 50 -6.64 18.87 36.21
C THR A 50 -6.34 17.37 36.16
N ARG A 51 -5.75 16.89 37.26
CA ARG A 51 -5.59 15.49 37.63
C ARG A 51 -6.94 14.85 37.92
N LEU A 52 -7.08 13.56 37.65
CA LEU A 52 -7.93 12.68 38.45
C LEU A 52 -7.20 11.34 38.67
N ASP A 53 -7.12 10.93 39.93
CA ASP A 53 -6.42 9.75 40.42
C ASP A 53 -7.23 8.45 40.27
N LEU A 54 -6.45 7.37 40.16
CA LEU A 54 -6.66 5.94 40.46
C LEU A 54 -8.00 5.47 41.06
N PHE A 55 -8.50 4.36 40.51
CA PHE A 55 -9.01 3.22 41.28
C PHE A 55 -8.53 1.89 40.67
N THR A 56 -7.81 1.12 41.46
CA THR A 56 -7.45 -0.28 41.28
C THR A 56 -8.54 -1.16 41.89
N LEU A 57 -8.96 -2.22 41.21
CA LEU A 57 -9.58 -3.40 41.83
C LEU A 57 -9.19 -4.66 41.05
N SER A 58 -8.59 -5.60 41.77
CA SER A 58 -8.30 -6.97 41.35
C SER A 58 -9.47 -7.89 41.70
N HIS A 59 -9.74 -8.90 40.87
CA HIS A 59 -9.82 -10.33 41.26
C HIS A 59 -10.12 -11.22 40.04
N GLN A 60 -9.65 -12.46 40.18
CA GLN A 60 -9.40 -13.56 39.23
C GLN A 60 -10.66 -14.38 38.83
N PRO A 61 -10.54 -15.41 37.95
CA PRO A 61 -11.47 -15.70 36.86
C PRO A 61 -12.49 -16.80 37.15
N LEU A 62 -13.55 -16.87 36.35
CA LEU A 62 -14.44 -18.03 36.25
C LEU A 62 -14.68 -18.45 34.79
N GLU A 63 -14.84 -19.75 34.65
CA GLU A 63 -14.73 -20.59 33.47
C GLU A 63 -15.89 -20.48 32.45
N LYS A 64 -15.55 -20.81 31.19
CA LYS A 64 -16.37 -21.33 30.05
C LYS A 64 -17.54 -20.48 29.51
N PRO A 65 -17.52 -20.16 28.20
CA PRO A 65 -18.74 -19.92 27.45
C PRO A 65 -19.12 -21.15 26.61
N SER A 66 -20.35 -21.63 26.84
CA SER A 66 -21.08 -22.51 25.93
C SER A 66 -21.50 -21.75 24.66
N LEU A 67 -21.48 -22.47 23.53
CA LEU A 67 -21.89 -22.05 22.21
C LEU A 67 -23.17 -21.18 22.18
N CYS A 68 -23.13 -20.07 21.44
CA CYS A 68 -24.30 -19.48 20.82
C CYS A 68 -23.96 -19.02 19.39
N ARG A 69 -24.66 -19.61 18.42
CA ARG A 69 -24.63 -19.26 16.99
C ARG A 69 -25.20 -17.86 16.76
N ALA A 70 -24.62 -17.15 15.80
CA ALA A 70 -25.14 -15.90 15.28
C ALA A 70 -26.08 -16.16 14.09
N GLU A 71 -27.39 -16.06 14.32
CA GLU A 71 -28.42 -15.86 13.30
C GLU A 71 -29.42 -14.84 13.85
N CYS A 72 -29.25 -13.55 13.51
CA CYS A 72 -30.10 -12.48 14.03
C CYS A 72 -30.58 -11.56 12.90
N LEU A 73 -31.72 -11.91 12.29
CA LEU A 73 -32.79 -10.95 11.98
C LEU A 73 -34.15 -11.64 11.76
N GLU A 74 -34.21 -12.94 11.43
CA GLU A 74 -35.49 -13.65 11.24
C GLU A 74 -36.09 -14.23 12.53
N LEU A 75 -35.29 -14.56 13.56
CA LEU A 75 -35.80 -15.27 14.74
C LEU A 75 -36.42 -14.38 15.83
N PHE A 76 -36.20 -13.07 15.82
CA PHE A 76 -36.77 -12.16 16.83
C PHE A 76 -38.27 -11.86 16.59
N LEU A 77 -38.74 -11.96 15.34
CA LEU A 77 -40.17 -11.80 15.04
C LEU A 77 -41.00 -13.03 15.44
N MET A 78 -40.39 -14.20 15.63
CA MET A 78 -41.09 -15.39 16.08
C MET A 78 -41.18 -15.54 17.61
N SER A 79 -40.33 -14.87 18.41
CA SER A 79 -40.40 -14.98 19.88
C SER A 79 -41.49 -14.11 20.51
N ILE A 80 -41.93 -13.04 19.82
CA ILE A 80 -43.01 -12.15 20.30
C ILE A 80 -44.41 -12.78 20.11
N PHE A 81 -44.56 -13.78 19.24
CA PHE A 81 -45.86 -14.44 18.97
C PHE A 81 -46.05 -15.80 19.67
N ARG A 82 -45.10 -16.23 20.51
CA ARG A 82 -45.15 -17.55 21.15
C ARG A 82 -45.64 -17.57 22.60
N ASP A 83 -45.96 -16.42 23.20
CA ASP A 83 -46.23 -16.33 24.65
C ASP A 83 -47.67 -15.88 24.99
N GLN A 84 -48.66 -16.34 24.21
CA GLN A 84 -50.06 -16.06 24.53
C GLN A 84 -51.07 -17.02 23.88
N THR A 85 -50.92 -18.33 24.08
CA THR A 85 -52.08 -19.25 24.23
C THR A 85 -51.66 -20.61 24.78
N LEU A 86 -52.45 -21.10 25.74
CA LEU A 86 -52.52 -22.47 26.30
C LEU A 86 -51.70 -22.77 27.56
N ARG A 87 -52.30 -22.41 28.70
CA ARG A 87 -52.40 -23.30 29.87
C ARG A 87 -53.64 -24.19 29.72
N ASP A 88 -53.44 -25.47 30.04
CA ASP A 88 -54.36 -26.52 30.50
C ASP A 88 -54.58 -27.75 29.61
N VAL A 89 -54.41 -28.91 30.28
CA VAL A 89 -54.74 -30.33 29.98
C VAL A 89 -53.62 -31.27 29.49
N CYS A 90 -52.93 -31.83 30.48
CA CYS A 90 -52.52 -33.23 30.78
C CYS A 90 -52.29 -34.32 29.69
N GLU A 91 -51.12 -34.97 29.85
CA GLU A 91 -50.83 -36.43 29.92
C GLU A 91 -51.10 -37.39 28.73
N SER A 92 -49.99 -37.90 28.15
CA SER A 92 -49.55 -39.33 28.20
C SER A 92 -49.11 -39.97 26.86
N ARG A 93 -48.01 -40.73 26.97
CA ARG A 93 -47.58 -41.94 26.21
C ARG A 93 -46.90 -41.86 24.82
N ASP A 94 -45.62 -42.23 24.86
CA ASP A 94 -44.93 -43.38 24.22
C ASP A 94 -44.84 -43.60 22.69
N ASN A 95 -43.58 -43.93 22.33
CA ASN A 95 -43.05 -44.93 21.39
C ASN A 95 -42.80 -44.63 19.90
N SER A 96 -41.48 -44.62 19.60
CA SER A 96 -40.75 -45.39 18.56
C SER A 96 -41.18 -45.33 17.09
N ARG A 97 -40.23 -45.04 16.18
CA ARG A 97 -39.64 -46.05 15.27
C ARG A 97 -38.54 -45.50 14.35
N ASP A 98 -37.65 -46.42 14.04
CA ASP A 98 -36.42 -46.38 13.25
C ASP A 98 -36.58 -45.99 11.77
N CYS A 99 -35.47 -45.56 11.15
CA CYS A 99 -35.13 -45.93 9.77
C CYS A 99 -33.61 -46.03 9.59
N HIS A 100 -33.19 -47.21 9.13
CA HIS A 100 -31.83 -47.60 8.79
C HIS A 100 -31.30 -46.93 7.52
N TYR A 101 -29.98 -46.72 7.51
CA TYR A 101 -29.13 -46.34 6.38
C TYR A 101 -28.55 -47.60 5.74
N GLN A 102 -28.60 -47.73 4.41
CA GLN A 102 -27.75 -48.66 3.66
C GLN A 102 -27.11 -47.93 2.47
N GLN A 103 -25.78 -47.96 2.45
CA GLN A 103 -24.91 -47.64 1.33
C GLN A 103 -24.91 -48.79 0.31
N ALA A 104 -24.78 -48.47 -0.97
CA ALA A 104 -23.94 -49.24 -1.89
C ALA A 104 -23.49 -48.38 -3.09
N SER A 105 -22.32 -48.75 -3.58
CA SER A 105 -21.39 -48.06 -4.46
C SER A 105 -21.41 -48.61 -5.91
N SER A 106 -20.44 -48.13 -6.70
CA SER A 106 -19.98 -48.58 -8.04
C SER A 106 -20.68 -47.90 -9.23
N SER A 107 -20.10 -47.69 -10.42
CA SER A 107 -18.72 -47.65 -10.94
C SER A 107 -18.80 -47.24 -12.43
N ASN A 108 -17.71 -46.68 -12.95
CA ASN A 108 -17.35 -46.31 -14.34
C ASN A 108 -18.07 -46.99 -15.54
N SER A 109 -18.34 -46.20 -16.60
CA SER A 109 -17.78 -46.39 -17.96
C SER A 109 -18.39 -45.40 -19.00
N SER A 110 -17.54 -44.78 -19.82
CA SER A 110 -17.86 -44.18 -21.15
C SER A 110 -17.72 -45.27 -22.23
N PRO A 111 -18.25 -45.21 -23.50
CA PRO A 111 -18.18 -44.09 -24.47
C PRO A 111 -19.40 -44.05 -25.48
N PRO A 112 -19.29 -43.65 -26.78
CA PRO A 112 -19.30 -42.30 -27.37
C PRO A 112 -20.41 -42.05 -28.44
N LEU A 113 -20.37 -40.85 -29.08
CA LEU A 113 -20.99 -40.39 -30.36
C LEU A 113 -22.23 -39.46 -30.30
N GLN A 114 -22.08 -38.28 -30.93
CA GLN A 114 -23.12 -37.37 -31.45
C GLN A 114 -23.67 -37.86 -32.82
N PRO A 115 -24.58 -37.16 -33.56
CA PRO A 115 -25.49 -36.02 -33.25
C PRO A 115 -26.96 -36.25 -33.70
N SER A 116 -27.93 -35.47 -33.21
CA SER A 116 -28.98 -34.77 -34.02
C SER A 116 -30.19 -34.29 -33.21
N ALA A 117 -30.57 -33.02 -33.48
CA ALA A 117 -31.89 -32.38 -33.52
C ALA A 117 -33.03 -32.82 -32.58
N LEU A 118 -33.60 -31.87 -31.81
CA LEU A 118 -34.89 -31.20 -32.09
C LEU A 118 -35.41 -30.38 -30.89
N ASN A 119 -35.58 -29.07 -31.15
CA ASN A 119 -36.74 -28.22 -30.87
C ASN A 119 -37.32 -27.96 -29.46
N LYS A 120 -37.64 -26.66 -29.30
CA LYS A 120 -38.64 -25.98 -28.44
C LYS A 120 -38.20 -25.57 -27.03
N ILE A 121 -37.74 -24.32 -26.94
CA ILE A 121 -37.95 -23.48 -25.75
C ILE A 121 -38.69 -22.22 -26.22
N ASP A 122 -39.87 -22.01 -25.67
CA ASP A 122 -40.68 -20.82 -25.88
C ASP A 122 -39.99 -19.60 -25.27
N VAL A 123 -39.74 -18.61 -26.12
CA VAL A 123 -39.26 -17.28 -25.74
C VAL A 123 -40.44 -16.48 -25.21
N LEU A 124 -40.51 -16.32 -23.88
CA LEU A 124 -41.38 -15.29 -23.29
C LEU A 124 -40.75 -13.92 -23.56
N GLN A 125 -41.46 -13.12 -24.34
CA GLN A 125 -41.07 -11.77 -24.71
C GLN A 125 -40.99 -10.84 -23.48
N PRO A 126 -39.98 -9.97 -23.38
CA PRO A 126 -40.03 -8.86 -22.44
C PRO A 126 -41.00 -7.79 -22.96
N LYS A 127 -42.00 -7.51 -22.12
CA LYS A 127 -43.00 -6.47 -22.32
C LYS A 127 -42.31 -5.10 -22.40
N VAL A 128 -42.49 -4.42 -23.52
CA VAL A 128 -42.08 -3.03 -23.76
C VAL A 128 -42.81 -2.12 -22.76
N ILE A 129 -42.07 -1.38 -21.94
CA ILE A 129 -42.61 -0.26 -21.15
C ILE A 129 -42.16 1.02 -21.86
N GLN A 130 -43.12 1.78 -22.40
CA GLN A 130 -42.90 3.11 -22.94
C GLN A 130 -42.57 4.13 -21.83
N PRO A 131 -41.76 5.17 -22.12
CA PRO A 131 -41.34 6.16 -21.14
C PRO A 131 -42.44 7.20 -20.87
N CYS A 132 -42.76 7.42 -19.60
CA CYS A 132 -43.52 8.58 -19.14
C CYS A 132 -42.60 9.81 -19.07
N ASN A 133 -42.96 10.84 -19.85
CA ASN A 133 -42.37 12.16 -19.78
C ASN A 133 -43.12 13.07 -18.78
N ARG A 134 -42.34 13.93 -18.10
CA ARG A 134 -42.67 15.17 -17.35
C ARG A 134 -42.98 15.11 -15.84
N GLU A 135 -41.95 15.58 -15.10
CA GLU A 135 -41.95 16.48 -13.91
C GLU A 135 -42.28 15.98 -12.48
N PRO A 136 -41.70 16.64 -11.44
CA PRO A 136 -41.12 15.93 -10.30
C PRO A 136 -41.91 16.14 -9.00
N LEU A 137 -42.39 15.04 -8.40
CA LEU A 137 -42.65 14.99 -6.96
C LEU A 137 -42.34 13.57 -6.47
N ALA A 138 -41.40 13.47 -5.54
CA ALA A 138 -40.99 12.23 -4.89
C ALA A 138 -42.20 11.54 -4.22
N ARG A 139 -42.61 10.39 -4.77
CA ARG A 139 -43.44 9.40 -4.08
C ARG A 139 -42.64 8.13 -3.92
N CYS A 140 -42.23 7.83 -2.70
CA CYS A 140 -41.72 6.52 -2.31
C CYS A 140 -42.83 5.49 -2.52
N CYS A 141 -42.56 4.47 -3.33
CA CYS A 141 -43.44 3.31 -3.48
C CYS A 141 -43.36 2.45 -2.21
N TYR A 142 -44.50 2.30 -1.53
CA TYR A 142 -44.71 1.25 -0.54
C TYR A 142 -44.87 -0.08 -1.28
N GLN A 143 -43.97 -1.03 -1.08
CA GLN A 143 -44.18 -2.42 -1.48
C GLN A 143 -44.87 -3.13 -0.30
N GLN A 144 -46.15 -3.46 -0.46
CA GLN A 144 -46.89 -4.23 0.55
C GLN A 144 -46.40 -5.68 0.54
N VAL A 145 -45.82 -6.12 1.67
CA VAL A 145 -45.59 -7.54 1.93
C VAL A 145 -46.94 -8.17 2.31
N PRO A 146 -47.36 -9.31 1.73
CA PRO A 146 -48.61 -9.96 2.10
C PRO A 146 -48.48 -10.52 3.52
N VAL A 147 -49.25 -9.98 4.46
CA VAL A 147 -49.39 -10.57 5.80
C VAL A 147 -50.49 -11.63 5.73
N ALA A 148 -50.11 -12.89 5.86
CA ALA A 148 -51.06 -13.95 6.20
C ALA A 148 -51.63 -13.62 7.60
N TYR A 149 -52.95 -13.68 7.77
CA TYR A 149 -53.73 -13.37 8.99
C TYR A 149 -54.23 -11.91 9.16
N PRO A 150 -55.37 -11.55 8.54
CA PRO A 150 -55.98 -10.21 8.64
C PRO A 150 -56.61 -9.85 10.01
N HIS A 151 -56.65 -10.78 10.98
CA HIS A 151 -57.32 -10.53 12.28
C HIS A 151 -56.41 -10.04 13.40
N LEU A 152 -55.08 -10.01 13.22
CA LEU A 152 -54.12 -9.51 14.21
C LEU A 152 -53.65 -8.07 13.97
N ALA A 153 -54.01 -7.46 12.83
CA ALA A 153 -53.61 -6.11 12.45
C ALA A 153 -54.32 -4.96 13.22
N LYS A 154 -55.21 -5.27 14.18
CA LYS A 154 -56.01 -4.26 14.90
C LYS A 154 -55.46 -3.82 16.26
N LEU A 155 -54.36 -4.39 16.77
CA LEU A 155 -53.86 -4.09 18.13
C LEU A 155 -52.44 -3.52 18.23
N LEU A 156 -51.67 -3.43 17.14
CA LEU A 156 -50.34 -2.83 17.14
C LEU A 156 -50.17 -1.89 15.96
N ARG A 157 -50.49 -0.60 16.17
CA ARG A 157 -50.02 0.48 15.29
C ARG A 157 -48.53 0.68 15.54
N ILE A 158 -47.69 -0.04 14.80
CA ILE A 158 -46.25 0.23 14.77
C ILE A 158 -46.05 1.43 13.84
N GLU A 159 -45.88 2.60 14.43
CA GLU A 159 -45.56 3.82 13.68
C GLU A 159 -44.04 3.88 13.51
N MET A 160 -43.56 3.64 12.29
CA MET A 160 -42.15 3.80 11.93
C MET A 160 -41.97 5.18 11.31
N ARG A 161 -41.26 6.08 12.00
CA ARG A 161 -40.90 7.39 11.44
C ARG A 161 -39.40 7.41 11.19
N PRO A 162 -38.95 7.57 9.93
CA PRO A 162 -37.54 7.81 9.65
C PRO A 162 -37.17 9.21 10.15
N GLN A 163 -36.15 9.27 10.99
CA GLN A 163 -35.54 10.53 11.41
C GLN A 163 -34.11 10.55 10.89
N VAL A 164 -33.83 11.49 9.99
CA VAL A 164 -32.50 11.66 9.39
C VAL A 164 -31.71 12.62 10.27
N SER A 165 -30.54 12.18 10.76
CA SER A 165 -29.59 13.03 11.48
C SER A 165 -28.19 12.67 11.01
N GLY A 166 -27.54 13.62 10.30
CA GLY A 166 -26.25 13.40 9.64
C GLY A 166 -26.29 12.29 8.59
N SER A 167 -25.26 11.45 8.55
CA SER A 167 -25.12 10.28 7.66
C SER A 167 -25.86 9.02 8.14
N SER A 168 -26.77 9.16 9.12
CA SER A 168 -27.52 8.04 9.68
C SER A 168 -29.04 8.24 9.55
N VAL A 169 -29.73 7.16 9.19
CA VAL A 169 -31.20 7.08 9.26
C VAL A 169 -31.54 6.33 10.54
N GLN A 170 -32.22 7.02 11.47
CA GLN A 170 -32.77 6.39 12.66
C GLN A 170 -34.22 6.02 12.39
N LEU A 171 -34.57 4.76 12.64
CA LEU A 171 -35.97 4.34 12.63
C LEU A 171 -36.50 4.43 14.05
N LEU A 172 -37.40 5.37 14.28
CA LEU A 172 -38.13 5.45 15.53
C LEU A 172 -39.28 4.45 15.45
N VAL A 173 -39.17 3.35 16.20
CA VAL A 173 -40.24 2.35 16.33
C VAL A 173 -41.02 2.67 17.59
N ARG A 174 -42.24 3.19 17.44
CA ARG A 174 -43.15 3.37 18.59
C ARG A 174 -43.89 2.07 18.87
N THR A 175 -43.62 1.50 20.04
CA THR A 175 -44.49 0.50 20.68
C THR A 175 -45.10 1.10 21.95
N PRO A 176 -46.28 0.64 22.41
CA PRO A 176 -46.96 1.22 23.57
C PRO A 176 -46.20 1.10 24.90
N PHE A 177 -45.07 0.39 24.97
CA PHE A 177 -44.40 0.11 26.25
C PHE A 177 -42.89 0.40 26.32
N ARG A 178 -42.20 0.84 25.26
CA ARG A 178 -40.80 1.32 25.34
C ARG A 178 -40.37 2.04 24.07
N TYR A 179 -39.50 3.04 24.21
CA TYR A 179 -38.75 3.64 23.11
C TYR A 179 -37.48 2.82 22.87
N SER A 180 -37.29 2.35 21.65
CA SER A 180 -36.04 1.70 21.23
C SER A 180 -35.50 2.47 20.02
N HIS A 181 -34.28 2.98 20.14
CA HIS A 181 -33.58 3.62 19.04
C HIS A 181 -32.81 2.55 18.27
N PHE A 182 -33.14 2.37 17.00
CA PHE A 182 -32.37 1.52 16.09
C PHE A 182 -31.59 2.43 15.13
N LYS A 183 -30.26 2.33 15.20
CA LYS A 183 -29.36 3.01 14.28
C LYS A 183 -29.04 2.06 13.13
N ILE A 184 -29.58 2.35 11.95
CA ILE A 184 -29.19 1.65 10.72
C ILE A 184 -28.05 2.46 10.10
N SER A 185 -26.83 1.98 10.27
CA SER A 185 -25.65 2.56 9.62
C SER A 185 -25.60 2.08 8.18
N CYS A 186 -25.37 2.99 7.22
CA CYS A 186 -25.14 2.67 5.81
C CYS A 186 -23.84 1.84 5.65
N LEU A 187 -23.95 0.52 5.75
CA LEU A 187 -22.84 -0.47 5.80
C LEU A 187 -22.32 -0.93 4.43
N SER A 188 -22.69 -0.29 3.31
CA SER A 188 -22.51 -0.95 2.00
C SER A 188 -21.07 -0.97 1.48
N LEU A 189 -20.23 0.02 1.79
CA LEU A 189 -18.80 0.02 1.42
C LEU A 189 -18.01 -1.05 2.19
N ASN A 190 -18.36 -1.20 3.47
CA ASN A 190 -17.73 -2.16 4.37
C ASN A 190 -17.90 -3.61 3.85
N LYS A 191 -19.04 -3.98 3.26
CA LYS A 191 -19.27 -5.36 2.81
C LYS A 191 -18.27 -5.85 1.75
N LYS A 192 -17.97 -5.05 0.71
CA LYS A 192 -16.99 -5.43 -0.33
C LYS A 192 -15.57 -5.47 0.23
N PHE A 193 -15.21 -4.47 1.05
CA PHE A 193 -13.92 -4.47 1.75
C PHE A 193 -13.74 -5.74 2.60
N GLN A 194 -14.74 -6.11 3.40
CA GLN A 194 -14.73 -7.33 4.22
C GLN A 194 -14.67 -8.62 3.38
N GLN A 195 -15.32 -8.65 2.21
CA GLN A 195 -15.22 -9.79 1.29
C GLN A 195 -13.79 -9.97 0.76
N VAL A 196 -13.15 -8.88 0.34
CA VAL A 196 -11.76 -8.93 -0.10
C VAL A 196 -10.84 -9.30 1.07
N LEU A 197 -11.07 -8.72 2.26
CA LEU A 197 -10.27 -9.02 3.44
C LEU A 197 -10.35 -10.51 3.82
N ALA A 198 -11.55 -11.10 3.79
CA ALA A 198 -11.74 -12.53 4.03
C ALA A 198 -11.11 -13.42 2.95
N ALA A 199 -11.04 -12.94 1.70
CA ALA A 199 -10.36 -13.64 0.62
C ALA A 199 -8.83 -13.51 0.72
N ALA A 200 -8.33 -12.38 1.20
CA ALA A 200 -6.91 -12.06 1.38
C ALA A 200 -6.24 -12.87 2.50
N ALA A 201 -7.02 -13.28 3.50
CA ALA A 201 -6.60 -14.12 4.61
C ALA A 201 -7.66 -15.19 4.95
N PRO A 202 -7.84 -16.22 4.10
CA PRO A 202 -8.88 -17.23 4.29
C PRO A 202 -8.77 -17.98 5.62
N GLY A 203 -9.81 -17.89 6.44
CA GLY A 203 -9.87 -18.57 7.74
C GLY A 203 -9.21 -17.80 8.89
N ALA A 204 -8.65 -16.62 8.63
CA ALA A 204 -8.10 -15.74 9.65
C ALA A 204 -9.15 -15.32 10.68
N HIS A 205 -8.74 -15.29 11.95
CA HIS A 205 -9.54 -14.65 13.00
C HIS A 205 -9.25 -13.15 13.01
N ILE A 206 -10.08 -12.40 12.28
CA ILE A 206 -9.90 -10.96 12.10
C ILE A 206 -10.33 -10.21 13.35
N THR A 207 -9.40 -9.51 13.96
CA THR A 207 -9.67 -8.50 15.00
C THR A 207 -9.61 -7.11 14.40
N GLN A 208 -10.35 -6.18 15.00
CA GLN A 208 -10.43 -4.80 14.55
C GLN A 208 -9.99 -3.86 15.67
N SER A 209 -9.14 -2.89 15.35
CA SER A 209 -8.80 -1.78 16.24
C SER A 209 -9.01 -0.43 15.55
N THR A 210 -9.04 0.63 16.34
CA THR A 210 -9.08 2.00 15.82
C THR A 210 -7.66 2.52 15.71
N GLY A 211 -7.23 2.82 14.49
CA GLY A 211 -5.96 3.44 14.21
C GLY A 211 -5.96 4.96 14.39
N PRO A 212 -4.85 5.62 14.06
CA PRO A 212 -4.81 7.08 13.96
C PRO A 212 -5.84 7.57 12.93
N ASP A 213 -6.30 8.81 13.08
CA ASP A 213 -7.21 9.50 12.15
C ASP A 213 -8.57 8.80 11.93
N SER A 214 -9.03 8.02 12.91
CA SER A 214 -10.28 7.25 12.84
C SER A 214 -10.28 6.13 11.78
N SER A 215 -9.10 5.69 11.36
CA SER A 215 -8.96 4.49 10.54
C SER A 215 -9.35 3.24 11.33
N GLU A 216 -9.88 2.24 10.64
CA GLU A 216 -10.05 0.87 11.15
C GLU A 216 -8.85 0.06 10.69
N LEU A 217 -8.17 -0.57 11.64
CA LEU A 217 -7.06 -1.48 11.40
C LEU A 217 -7.58 -2.90 11.62
N TYR A 218 -7.25 -3.80 10.71
CA TYR A 218 -7.70 -5.20 10.71
C TYR A 218 -6.50 -6.11 10.84
N TYR A 219 -6.52 -6.99 11.83
CA TYR A 219 -5.40 -7.86 12.19
C TYR A 219 -5.79 -9.33 12.23
N GLU A 220 -4.87 -10.20 11.81
CA GLU A 220 -4.86 -11.61 12.18
C GLU A 220 -3.76 -11.84 13.21
N GLY A 221 -4.15 -12.07 14.47
CA GLY A 221 -3.18 -12.00 15.56
C GLY A 221 -2.53 -10.62 15.61
N ASP A 222 -1.21 -10.58 15.42
CA ASP A 222 -0.43 -9.33 15.38
C ASP A 222 -0.12 -8.86 13.94
N LEU A 223 -0.50 -9.62 12.91
CA LEU A 223 -0.28 -9.26 11.51
C LEU A 223 -1.38 -8.32 11.00
N LEU A 224 -0.99 -7.13 10.54
CA LEU A 224 -1.91 -6.20 9.89
C LEU A 224 -2.26 -6.71 8.48
N ILE A 225 -3.53 -7.03 8.26
CA ILE A 225 -4.06 -7.52 6.98
C ILE A 225 -4.92 -6.49 6.25
N GLY A 226 -5.31 -5.39 6.92
CA GLY A 226 -5.99 -4.29 6.23
C GLY A 226 -6.15 -3.01 7.04
N VAL A 227 -6.35 -1.92 6.31
CA VAL A 227 -6.60 -0.57 6.82
C VAL A 227 -7.78 0.03 6.06
N TYR A 228 -8.70 0.67 6.76
CA TYR A 228 -9.84 1.38 6.17
C TYR A 228 -10.06 2.72 6.85
N ASP A 229 -9.84 3.83 6.16
CA ASP A 229 -10.15 5.17 6.65
C ASP A 229 -11.65 5.47 6.44
N LYS A 230 -12.39 5.64 7.55
CA LYS A 230 -13.83 5.93 7.51
C LYS A 230 -14.17 7.29 6.91
N THR A 231 -13.25 8.24 7.01
CA THR A 231 -13.45 9.63 6.60
C THR A 231 -13.22 9.77 5.11
N THR A 232 -12.13 9.19 4.61
CA THR A 232 -11.71 9.33 3.21
C THR A 232 -12.17 8.19 2.32
N GLY A 233 -12.47 7.01 2.90
CA GLY A 233 -12.68 5.77 2.14
C GLY A 233 -11.38 5.16 1.60
N ALA A 234 -10.22 5.72 1.95
CA ALA A 234 -8.94 5.13 1.61
C ALA A 234 -8.82 3.75 2.26
N SER A 235 -8.33 2.77 1.53
CA SER A 235 -8.27 1.40 2.00
C SER A 235 -7.05 0.66 1.49
N GLN A 236 -6.49 -0.19 2.33
CA GLN A 236 -5.37 -1.06 1.98
C GLN A 236 -5.68 -2.47 2.50
N ILE A 237 -5.43 -3.49 1.70
CA ILE A 237 -5.56 -4.90 2.08
C ILE A 237 -4.28 -5.62 1.68
N TYR A 238 -3.70 -6.32 2.65
CA TYR A 238 -2.45 -7.04 2.52
C TYR A 238 -2.73 -8.55 2.48
N PRO A 239 -2.74 -9.20 1.31
CA PRO A 239 -2.86 -10.66 1.26
C PRO A 239 -1.70 -11.34 1.97
N LYS A 240 -1.99 -12.49 2.57
CA LYS A 240 -0.97 -13.38 3.14
C LYS A 240 -0.23 -14.08 2.02
N LEU A 241 1.05 -13.79 1.88
CA LEU A 241 1.89 -14.35 0.83
C LEU A 241 1.97 -15.87 0.91
N SER A 242 2.02 -16.43 2.13
CA SER A 242 2.11 -17.88 2.34
C SER A 242 0.85 -18.66 1.92
N GLU A 243 -0.29 -17.98 1.78
CA GLU A 243 -1.57 -18.59 1.41
C GLU A 243 -1.93 -18.39 -0.07
N LEU A 244 -1.11 -17.62 -0.80
CA LEU A 244 -1.32 -17.40 -2.23
C LEU A 244 -1.13 -18.70 -3.02
N LYS A 245 -1.94 -18.84 -4.07
CA LYS A 245 -1.86 -19.97 -4.99
C LYS A 245 -1.25 -19.50 -6.30
N PRO A 246 -0.29 -20.27 -6.87
CA PRO A 246 0.20 -20.01 -8.21
C PRO A 246 -0.95 -19.96 -9.22
N ALA A 247 -0.84 -19.08 -10.20
CA ALA A 247 -1.83 -18.90 -11.25
C ALA A 247 -1.15 -18.56 -12.58
N THR A 248 -1.85 -18.88 -13.67
CA THR A 248 -1.43 -18.51 -15.03
C THR A 248 -2.57 -17.76 -15.69
N ASN A 249 -2.26 -16.77 -16.53
CA ASN A 249 -3.28 -15.98 -17.25
C ASN A 249 -4.33 -15.35 -16.32
N ILE A 250 -3.88 -14.70 -15.25
CA ILE A 250 -4.76 -14.01 -14.30
C ILE A 250 -5.54 -12.90 -15.05
N ASP A 251 -6.87 -13.03 -15.10
CA ASP A 251 -7.76 -12.00 -15.62
C ASP A 251 -7.90 -10.86 -14.61
N HIS A 252 -7.30 -9.71 -14.94
CA HIS A 252 -7.36 -8.50 -14.13
C HIS A 252 -8.49 -7.55 -14.59
N GLU A 253 -9.02 -7.69 -15.80
CA GLU A 253 -9.97 -6.71 -16.34
C GLU A 253 -11.37 -6.93 -15.81
N THR A 254 -11.87 -8.16 -15.86
CA THR A 254 -13.24 -8.49 -15.43
C THR A 254 -13.51 -8.09 -13.98
N PRO A 255 -12.72 -8.52 -12.97
CA PRO A 255 -12.98 -8.14 -11.58
C PRO A 255 -12.90 -6.62 -11.36
N LEU A 256 -12.01 -5.92 -12.06
CA LEU A 256 -11.86 -4.48 -11.88
C LEU A 256 -12.96 -3.66 -12.55
N ASN A 257 -13.47 -4.13 -13.68
CA ASN A 257 -14.67 -3.55 -14.28
C ASN A 257 -15.87 -3.68 -13.34
N ASP A 258 -16.00 -4.78 -12.59
CA ASP A 258 -17.05 -4.93 -11.56
C ASP A 258 -16.87 -3.97 -10.37
N PHE A 259 -15.63 -3.66 -9.99
CA PHE A 259 -15.33 -2.62 -8.99
C PHE A 259 -15.58 -1.21 -9.52
N LEU A 260 -15.26 -0.93 -10.77
CA LEU A 260 -15.49 0.36 -11.42
C LEU A 260 -16.97 0.69 -11.60
N ASN A 261 -17.75 -0.33 -11.97
CA ASN A 261 -19.18 -0.17 -12.22
C ASN A 261 -20.00 -0.08 -10.93
N ASP A 262 -19.39 -0.33 -9.75
CA ASP A 262 -20.06 -0.15 -8.47
C ASP A 262 -19.83 1.27 -7.92
N PRO A 263 -20.87 2.14 -7.92
CA PRO A 263 -20.76 3.52 -7.45
C PRO A 263 -20.48 3.62 -5.94
N LYS A 264 -20.52 2.49 -5.21
CA LYS A 264 -20.15 2.45 -3.79
C LYS A 264 -18.65 2.29 -3.61
N THR A 265 -17.94 1.62 -4.50
CA THR A 265 -16.48 1.43 -4.37
C THR A 265 -15.73 2.61 -4.95
N ILE A 266 -16.18 3.12 -6.09
CA ILE A 266 -15.57 4.29 -6.74
C ILE A 266 -16.65 5.37 -6.83
N PRO A 267 -16.52 6.46 -6.07
CA PRO A 267 -17.55 7.48 -6.06
C PRO A 267 -17.67 8.12 -7.43
N LYS A 268 -18.91 8.32 -7.91
CA LYS A 268 -19.16 9.09 -9.13
C LYS A 268 -18.64 10.50 -8.97
N ASP A 269 -17.84 10.94 -9.91
CA ASP A 269 -17.20 12.24 -9.87
C ASP A 269 -16.90 12.75 -11.30
N ASP A 270 -16.27 13.91 -11.43
CA ASP A 270 -16.06 14.56 -12.75
C ASP A 270 -14.83 14.01 -13.50
N THR A 271 -14.15 12.99 -12.97
CA THR A 271 -13.03 12.32 -13.61
C THR A 271 -13.48 11.08 -14.38
N THR A 272 -12.56 10.48 -15.13
CA THR A 272 -12.78 9.24 -15.88
C THR A 272 -11.76 8.21 -15.46
N TYR A 273 -12.12 6.93 -15.54
CA TYR A 273 -11.30 5.84 -15.08
C TYR A 273 -11.04 4.85 -16.21
N LYS A 274 -9.83 4.25 -16.21
CA LYS A 274 -9.44 3.18 -17.11
C LYS A 274 -8.74 2.10 -16.30
N VAL A 275 -9.06 0.83 -16.55
CA VAL A 275 -8.27 -0.29 -16.04
C VAL A 275 -7.01 -0.41 -16.89
N VAL A 276 -5.85 -0.48 -16.24
CA VAL A 276 -4.58 -0.81 -16.86
C VAL A 276 -3.91 -1.93 -16.08
N LYS A 277 -3.23 -2.83 -16.78
CA LYS A 277 -2.43 -3.87 -16.14
C LYS A 277 -1.21 -3.23 -15.48
N GLY A 278 -0.99 -3.52 -14.21
CA GLY A 278 0.24 -3.21 -13.48
C GLY A 278 1.21 -4.38 -13.50
N ASP A 279 2.07 -4.45 -12.48
CA ASP A 279 3.10 -5.49 -12.35
C ASP A 279 2.51 -6.84 -11.93
N THR A 280 3.27 -7.91 -12.18
CA THR A 280 2.94 -9.26 -11.69
C THR A 280 3.83 -9.60 -10.51
N LEU A 281 3.23 -10.04 -9.40
CA LEU A 281 3.94 -10.64 -8.28
C LEU A 281 4.19 -12.11 -8.59
N ALA A 282 5.46 -12.48 -8.64
CA ALA A 282 5.90 -13.86 -8.76
C ALA A 282 6.84 -14.24 -7.61
N ALA A 283 7.07 -15.54 -7.48
CA ALA A 283 8.09 -16.07 -6.60
C ALA A 283 8.81 -17.28 -7.18
N SER A 284 9.99 -17.54 -6.64
CA SER A 284 10.75 -18.76 -6.86
C SER A 284 11.31 -19.23 -5.53
N GLN A 285 11.45 -20.54 -5.35
CA GLN A 285 11.92 -21.12 -4.09
C GLN A 285 13.11 -22.05 -4.34
N LYS A 286 14.09 -22.05 -3.45
CA LYS A 286 15.23 -22.97 -3.48
C LYS A 286 15.49 -23.53 -2.08
N LYS A 287 15.72 -24.84 -1.99
CA LYS A 287 16.29 -25.49 -0.79
C LYS A 287 17.81 -25.52 -0.91
N ILE A 288 18.53 -25.50 0.21
CA ILE A 288 20.00 -25.44 0.19
C ILE A 288 20.65 -26.52 -0.68
N ASP A 289 20.14 -27.75 -0.60
CA ASP A 289 20.59 -28.92 -1.37
C ASP A 289 19.70 -29.24 -2.60
N GLY A 290 18.84 -28.31 -3.00
CA GLY A 290 17.87 -28.52 -4.08
C GLY A 290 18.06 -27.55 -5.24
N ASP A 291 17.46 -27.89 -6.37
CA ASP A 291 17.35 -26.98 -7.50
C ASP A 291 16.41 -25.82 -7.15
N ALA A 292 16.65 -24.66 -7.79
CA ALA A 292 15.68 -23.57 -7.75
C ALA A 292 14.41 -24.00 -8.50
N GLY A 293 13.26 -23.85 -7.85
CA GLY A 293 11.96 -24.02 -8.49
C GLY A 293 11.74 -22.95 -9.56
N PRO A 294 10.99 -23.26 -10.61
CA PRO A 294 10.68 -22.28 -11.65
C PRO A 294 9.88 -21.10 -11.08
N PRO A 295 10.03 -19.89 -11.64
CA PRO A 295 9.12 -18.77 -11.44
C PRO A 295 7.64 -19.17 -11.50
N GLN A 296 6.88 -18.71 -10.51
CA GLN A 296 5.44 -18.89 -10.43
C GLN A 296 4.78 -17.54 -10.17
N ASP A 297 3.75 -17.21 -10.96
CA ASP A 297 2.98 -15.99 -10.79
C ASP A 297 1.90 -16.23 -9.73
N PHE A 298 1.69 -15.27 -8.85
CA PHE A 298 0.71 -15.37 -7.77
C PHE A 298 -0.36 -14.30 -7.86
N LEU A 299 0.04 -13.06 -8.16
CA LEU A 299 -0.88 -11.92 -8.28
C LEU A 299 -0.55 -11.11 -9.53
N VAL A 300 -1.57 -10.58 -10.21
CA VAL A 300 -1.43 -9.49 -11.16
C VAL A 300 -2.02 -8.25 -10.52
N GLU A 301 -1.28 -7.15 -10.53
CA GLU A 301 -1.84 -5.85 -10.21
C GLU A 301 -2.68 -5.35 -11.38
N GLY A 302 -3.90 -4.93 -11.11
CA GLY A 302 -4.66 -4.07 -12.00
C GLY A 302 -4.85 -2.71 -11.36
N ILE A 303 -4.55 -1.67 -12.13
CA ILE A 303 -4.56 -0.29 -11.69
C ILE A 303 -5.77 0.39 -12.30
N ILE A 304 -6.52 1.10 -11.48
CA ILE A 304 -7.56 2.01 -11.92
C ILE A 304 -6.91 3.37 -12.15
N GLN A 305 -6.48 3.60 -13.39
CA GLN A 305 -5.89 4.86 -13.80
C GLN A 305 -6.99 5.91 -13.93
N ARG A 306 -6.91 6.94 -13.09
CA ARG A 306 -7.77 8.12 -13.14
C ARG A 306 -7.28 9.11 -14.19
N ASN A 307 -8.20 9.73 -14.91
CA ASN A 307 -7.91 10.70 -15.97
C ASN A 307 -8.89 11.87 -15.90
N VAL A 308 -8.39 13.07 -16.19
CA VAL A 308 -9.21 14.29 -16.34
C VAL A 308 -9.39 14.56 -17.83
N LYS A 309 -10.62 14.86 -18.23
CA LYS A 309 -10.89 15.30 -19.60
C LYS A 309 -10.44 16.74 -19.76
N TYR A 310 -9.47 16.97 -20.64
CA TYR A 310 -9.00 18.29 -21.03
C TYR A 310 -9.13 18.43 -22.55
N GLU A 311 -9.95 19.38 -22.98
CA GLU A 311 -10.38 19.50 -24.38
C GLU A 311 -10.99 18.16 -24.89
N ASN A 312 -10.39 17.59 -25.93
CA ASN A 312 -10.78 16.30 -26.49
C ASN A 312 -9.90 15.13 -26.02
N ASN A 313 -8.98 15.38 -25.08
CA ASN A 313 -8.00 14.40 -24.63
C ASN A 313 -8.28 13.95 -23.18
N LEU A 314 -7.89 12.71 -22.88
CA LEU A 314 -7.83 12.20 -21.51
C LEU A 314 -6.40 12.36 -21.01
N VAL A 315 -6.24 13.16 -19.96
CA VAL A 315 -4.94 13.43 -19.34
C VAL A 315 -4.86 12.64 -18.03
N PRO A 316 -3.79 11.86 -17.80
CA PRO A 316 -3.69 11.05 -16.58
C PRO A 316 -3.60 11.92 -15.32
N VAL A 317 -4.16 11.41 -14.23
CA VAL A 317 -3.95 11.95 -12.89
C VAL A 317 -2.74 11.25 -12.27
N CYS A 318 -1.70 12.02 -11.97
CA CYS A 318 -0.45 11.59 -11.35
C CYS A 318 -0.46 11.86 -9.83
N GLY A 319 0.50 11.29 -9.10
CA GLY A 319 0.63 11.49 -7.65
C GLY A 319 0.01 10.38 -6.80
N PRO A 320 0.24 10.40 -5.47
CA PRO A 320 -0.20 9.34 -4.58
C PRO A 320 -1.72 9.23 -4.46
N GLY A 321 -2.44 10.35 -4.49
CA GLY A 321 -3.90 10.37 -4.32
C GLY A 321 -4.67 9.71 -5.46
N SER A 322 -4.07 9.59 -6.65
CA SER A 322 -4.69 8.90 -7.78
C SER A 322 -4.45 7.40 -7.81
N LYS A 323 -3.61 6.86 -6.91
CA LYS A 323 -3.26 5.44 -6.86
C LYS A 323 -4.46 4.61 -6.39
N SER A 324 -4.91 3.72 -7.26
CA SER A 324 -5.94 2.73 -6.99
C SER A 324 -5.53 1.41 -7.62
N GLY A 325 -4.76 0.61 -6.88
CA GLY A 325 -4.26 -0.69 -7.28
C GLY A 325 -5.07 -1.81 -6.64
N PHE A 326 -5.22 -2.90 -7.37
CA PHE A 326 -5.91 -4.11 -6.92
C PHE A 326 -5.05 -5.29 -7.29
N ARG A 327 -4.90 -6.25 -6.38
CA ARG A 327 -4.12 -7.46 -6.62
C ARG A 327 -5.07 -8.62 -6.85
N ILE A 328 -5.02 -9.19 -8.04
CA ILE A 328 -5.89 -10.28 -8.47
C ILE A 328 -5.06 -11.55 -8.49
N GLY A 329 -5.55 -12.61 -7.84
CA GLY A 329 -4.89 -13.92 -7.81
C GLY A 329 -5.61 -14.99 -8.62
N ALA A 330 -5.33 -16.24 -8.28
CA ALA A 330 -5.92 -17.42 -8.91
C ALA A 330 -7.46 -17.33 -8.99
N GLY A 331 -8.01 -17.64 -10.16
CA GLY A 331 -9.46 -17.63 -10.40
C GLY A 331 -10.09 -16.23 -10.51
N GLY A 332 -9.29 -15.16 -10.71
CA GLY A 332 -9.80 -13.79 -10.84
C GLY A 332 -10.27 -13.17 -9.53
N VAL A 333 -9.83 -13.71 -8.39
CA VAL A 333 -10.20 -13.23 -7.06
C VAL A 333 -9.35 -12.02 -6.68
N VAL A 334 -10.00 -10.93 -6.26
CA VAL A 334 -9.30 -9.78 -5.68
C VAL A 334 -8.85 -10.15 -4.26
N LEU A 335 -7.53 -10.13 -4.05
CA LEU A 335 -6.87 -10.50 -2.80
C LEU A 335 -6.18 -9.31 -2.13
N GLY A 336 -5.93 -8.23 -2.87
CA GLY A 336 -5.36 -7.01 -2.31
C GLY A 336 -6.00 -5.76 -2.90
N VAL A 337 -6.01 -4.69 -2.13
CA VAL A 337 -6.53 -3.37 -2.52
C VAL A 337 -5.56 -2.33 -2.01
N SER A 338 -5.32 -1.30 -2.79
CA SER A 338 -4.67 -0.05 -2.39
C SER A 338 -5.43 1.08 -3.05
N HIS A 339 -6.38 1.66 -2.33
CA HIS A 339 -7.28 2.70 -2.83
C HIS A 339 -7.05 3.98 -2.04
N GLN A 340 -6.63 5.05 -2.70
CA GLN A 340 -6.44 6.37 -2.09
C GLN A 340 -7.32 7.46 -2.73
N ALA A 341 -7.97 7.14 -3.85
CA ALA A 341 -8.71 8.11 -4.64
C ALA A 341 -9.93 8.65 -3.88
N LYS A 342 -9.97 9.97 -3.73
CA LYS A 342 -11.14 10.71 -3.24
C LYS A 342 -11.97 11.21 -4.42
N SER A 343 -13.29 11.34 -4.22
CA SER A 343 -14.18 11.96 -5.21
C SER A 343 -13.73 13.39 -5.53
N ALA A 344 -13.68 13.76 -6.81
CA ALA A 344 -13.31 15.10 -7.26
C ALA A 344 -14.38 15.77 -8.13
N LYS A 345 -14.50 17.09 -7.98
CA LYS A 345 -15.38 17.91 -8.83
C LYS A 345 -14.57 18.96 -9.57
N THR A 346 -14.92 19.19 -10.82
CA THR A 346 -14.31 20.24 -11.63
C THR A 346 -14.70 21.61 -11.07
N THR A 347 -13.71 22.48 -10.90
CA THR A 347 -13.94 23.88 -10.55
C THR A 347 -14.19 24.71 -11.80
N THR A 348 -14.92 25.81 -11.68
CA THR A 348 -15.21 26.72 -12.81
C THR A 348 -14.06 27.69 -13.14
N SER A 349 -12.88 27.51 -12.53
CA SER A 349 -11.75 28.42 -12.68
C SER A 349 -10.99 28.11 -13.97
N ASN A 350 -11.00 29.04 -14.92
CA ASN A 350 -10.09 29.00 -16.06
C ASN A 350 -8.67 29.31 -15.58
N LEU A 351 -7.71 28.52 -16.05
CA LEU A 351 -6.29 28.70 -15.78
C LEU A 351 -5.58 29.02 -17.09
N THR A 352 -4.65 29.96 -17.06
CA THR A 352 -3.76 30.24 -18.20
C THR A 352 -2.51 29.37 -18.07
N PRO A 353 -2.25 28.44 -19.00
CA PRO A 353 -1.05 27.63 -18.97
C PRO A 353 0.23 28.48 -19.10
N LEU A 354 1.30 28.05 -18.44
CA LEU A 354 2.63 28.62 -18.62
C LEU A 354 3.11 28.45 -20.07
N SER A 355 3.89 29.42 -20.55
CA SER A 355 4.59 29.27 -21.82
C SER A 355 5.67 28.20 -21.72
N GLN A 356 6.09 27.63 -22.86
CA GLN A 356 7.20 26.68 -22.88
C GLN A 356 8.47 27.26 -22.25
N SER A 357 8.79 28.53 -22.53
CA SER A 357 9.96 29.20 -21.96
C SER A 357 9.87 29.32 -20.44
N ASP A 358 8.68 29.58 -19.89
CA ASP A 358 8.50 29.68 -18.43
C ASP A 358 8.64 28.33 -17.76
N ILE A 359 8.14 27.26 -18.39
CA ILE A 359 8.30 25.88 -17.90
C ILE A 359 9.80 25.54 -17.82
N GLN A 360 10.56 25.81 -18.89
CA GLN A 360 12.01 25.55 -18.92
C GLN A 360 12.76 26.34 -17.85
N THR A 361 12.43 27.62 -17.66
CA THR A 361 13.00 28.46 -16.61
C THR A 361 12.71 27.88 -15.23
N LYS A 362 11.46 27.49 -14.94
CA LYS A 362 11.07 26.93 -13.64
C LYS A 362 11.70 25.58 -13.34
N ILE A 363 11.85 24.72 -14.34
CA ILE A 363 12.59 23.45 -14.20
C ILE A 363 14.05 23.75 -13.82
N ALA A 364 14.70 24.67 -14.53
CA ALA A 364 16.08 25.06 -14.24
C ALA A 364 16.23 25.69 -12.85
N GLU A 365 15.27 26.52 -12.42
CA GLU A 365 15.23 27.10 -11.07
C GLU A 365 15.10 26.01 -9.99
N GLN A 366 14.18 25.06 -10.16
CA GLN A 366 13.97 23.97 -9.19
C GLN A 366 15.23 23.09 -9.06
N LEU A 367 15.84 22.71 -10.18
CA LEU A 367 17.07 21.90 -10.19
C LEU A 367 18.26 22.67 -9.60
N THR A 368 18.37 23.97 -9.89
CA THR A 368 19.41 24.83 -9.31
C THR A 368 19.23 24.97 -7.81
N ALA A 369 18.00 25.17 -7.33
CA ALA A 369 17.68 25.29 -5.91
C ALA A 369 17.97 23.99 -5.14
N ALA A 370 17.78 22.84 -5.78
CA ALA A 370 18.15 21.52 -5.27
C ALA A 370 19.65 21.20 -5.41
N ASN A 371 20.47 22.11 -5.96
CA ASN A 371 21.89 21.91 -6.27
C ASN A 371 22.16 20.69 -7.18
N ILE A 372 21.19 20.32 -8.02
CA ILE A 372 21.30 19.22 -8.98
C ILE A 372 22.05 19.71 -10.22
N LYS A 373 23.06 18.94 -10.66
CA LYS A 373 23.94 19.26 -11.80
C LYS A 373 23.96 18.08 -12.77
N ASN A 374 24.51 18.29 -13.98
CA ASN A 374 24.66 17.26 -15.02
C ASN A 374 23.35 16.51 -15.36
N VAL A 375 22.27 17.28 -15.44
CA VAL A 375 20.92 16.77 -15.64
C VAL A 375 20.47 16.90 -17.10
N VAL A 376 19.86 15.84 -17.62
CA VAL A 376 19.18 15.81 -18.92
C VAL A 376 17.69 15.67 -18.66
N ILE A 377 16.89 16.57 -19.23
CA ILE A 377 15.43 16.46 -19.18
C ILE A 377 14.98 15.57 -20.33
N ASN A 378 14.44 14.40 -20.00
CA ASN A 378 14.06 13.38 -20.97
C ASN A 378 12.66 13.64 -21.51
N ASN A 379 11.74 14.07 -20.64
CA ASN A 379 10.34 14.23 -20.96
C ASN A 379 9.72 15.36 -20.13
N VAL A 380 8.77 16.08 -20.71
CA VAL A 380 7.90 17.05 -20.01
C VAL A 380 6.49 16.84 -20.52
N ALA A 381 5.58 16.42 -19.65
CA ALA A 381 4.20 16.10 -20.00
C ALA A 381 3.21 16.75 -19.04
N LEU A 382 2.05 17.15 -19.56
CA LEU A 382 0.93 17.58 -18.73
C LEU A 382 0.36 16.35 -18.00
N CYS A 383 0.21 16.45 -16.68
CA CYS A 383 -0.63 15.56 -15.88
C CYS A 383 -1.44 16.38 -14.87
N PHE A 384 -2.42 15.73 -14.25
CA PHE A 384 -3.15 16.33 -13.13
C PHE A 384 -2.63 15.72 -11.84
N TYR A 385 -1.96 16.49 -10.99
CA TYR A 385 -1.39 15.98 -9.75
C TYR A 385 -2.45 15.92 -8.65
N ASP A 386 -2.62 14.74 -8.06
CA ASP A 386 -3.45 14.44 -6.89
C ASP A 386 -2.53 14.05 -5.73
N SER A 387 -2.36 14.96 -4.77
CA SER A 387 -1.55 14.72 -3.58
C SER A 387 -2.22 13.76 -2.59
N GLY A 388 -3.50 13.44 -2.78
CA GLY A 388 -4.34 12.76 -1.81
C GLY A 388 -4.92 13.69 -0.74
N ALA A 389 -4.62 15.00 -0.79
CA ALA A 389 -5.20 15.98 0.13
C ALA A 389 -6.61 16.41 -0.33
N ASN A 390 -6.75 17.61 -0.90
CA ASN A 390 -8.03 18.28 -1.20
C ASN A 390 -8.20 18.66 -2.68
N TYR A 391 -7.13 18.74 -3.47
CA TYR A 391 -7.19 19.21 -4.85
C TYR A 391 -6.49 18.26 -5.83
N ILE A 392 -7.04 18.22 -7.03
CA ILE A 392 -6.38 17.72 -8.23
C ILE A 392 -6.03 18.94 -9.07
N GLN A 393 -4.75 19.15 -9.39
CA GLN A 393 -4.29 20.37 -10.06
C GLN A 393 -3.47 20.05 -11.31
N PRO A 394 -3.59 20.84 -12.40
CA PRO A 394 -2.77 20.61 -13.59
C PRO A 394 -1.31 20.98 -13.33
N VAL A 395 -0.40 20.10 -13.71
CA VAL A 395 1.05 20.27 -13.58
C VAL A 395 1.76 19.79 -14.84
N PHE A 396 2.95 20.32 -15.09
CA PHE A 396 3.92 19.71 -15.99
C PHE A 396 4.82 18.79 -15.17
N LYS A 397 4.66 17.48 -15.35
CA LYS A 397 5.59 16.47 -14.84
C LYS A 397 6.78 16.40 -15.79
N TYR A 398 7.99 16.41 -15.24
CA TYR A 398 9.19 16.15 -16.02
C TYR A 398 9.96 14.97 -15.44
N ASP A 399 10.49 14.16 -16.34
CA ASP A 399 11.37 13.04 -16.02
C ASP A 399 12.79 13.44 -16.44
N ALA A 400 13.77 13.27 -15.56
CA ALA A 400 15.14 13.67 -15.81
C ALA A 400 16.14 12.63 -15.35
N THR A 401 17.29 12.61 -16.01
CA THR A 401 18.42 11.74 -15.70
C THR A 401 19.59 12.59 -15.23
N ILE A 402 20.17 12.24 -14.08
CA ILE A 402 21.39 12.83 -13.53
C ILE A 402 22.56 11.92 -13.91
N SER A 403 23.50 12.45 -14.68
CA SER A 403 24.73 11.73 -14.97
C SER A 403 25.77 11.92 -13.87
N ASN A 404 26.10 10.83 -13.19
CA ASN A 404 27.02 10.81 -12.05
C ASN A 404 28.51 10.76 -12.47
N GLY A 405 28.79 10.45 -13.74
CA GLY A 405 30.16 10.30 -14.25
C GLY A 405 30.82 9.01 -13.77
N ASN A 406 32.10 8.78 -14.13
CA ASN A 406 32.94 7.69 -13.59
C ASN A 406 32.38 6.24 -13.66
N GLY A 407 31.42 5.97 -14.54
CA GLY A 407 30.81 4.62 -14.66
C GLY A 407 29.77 4.30 -13.59
N VAL A 408 29.40 5.27 -12.78
CA VAL A 408 28.27 5.19 -11.84
C VAL A 408 26.98 5.16 -12.62
N ALA A 409 26.01 4.35 -12.19
CA ALA A 409 24.68 4.34 -12.78
C ALA A 409 24.07 5.74 -12.73
N ASP A 410 23.41 6.13 -13.82
CA ASP A 410 22.69 7.39 -13.84
C ASP A 410 21.49 7.32 -12.89
N ASN A 411 21.18 8.40 -12.19
CA ASN A 411 19.99 8.47 -11.35
C ASN A 411 18.82 9.03 -12.15
N THR A 412 17.62 8.48 -11.95
CA THR A 412 16.39 9.07 -12.49
C THR A 412 15.68 9.88 -11.41
N LEU A 413 15.10 11.01 -11.80
CA LEU A 413 14.28 11.84 -10.93
C LEU A 413 13.01 12.28 -11.65
N VAL A 414 11.99 12.58 -10.84
CA VAL A 414 10.74 13.17 -11.30
C VAL A 414 10.52 14.49 -10.59
N GLY A 415 10.17 15.53 -11.35
CA GLY A 415 9.75 16.82 -10.79
C GLY A 415 8.45 17.32 -11.39
N TYR A 416 7.89 18.35 -10.75
CA TYR A 416 6.58 18.89 -11.08
C TYR A 416 6.60 20.41 -11.06
N ILE A 417 6.03 21.03 -12.10
CA ILE A 417 5.84 22.48 -12.21
C ILE A 417 4.33 22.77 -12.30
N PRO A 418 3.77 23.69 -11.49
CA PRO A 418 2.34 24.03 -11.59
C PRO A 418 2.02 24.61 -12.97
N ALA A 419 1.03 24.05 -13.67
CA ALA A 419 0.77 24.43 -15.05
C ALA A 419 0.28 25.88 -15.20
N ALA A 420 -0.33 26.43 -14.14
CA ALA A 420 -0.80 27.82 -14.08
C ALA A 420 0.15 28.76 -13.33
N GLY A 421 1.40 28.33 -13.07
CA GLY A 421 2.40 29.09 -12.33
C GLY A 421 2.15 29.24 -10.82
N THR A 422 1.00 28.81 -10.32
CA THR A 422 0.64 28.83 -8.89
C THR A 422 0.18 27.44 -8.45
N GLU A 423 0.69 27.00 -7.31
CA GLU A 423 0.30 25.73 -6.68
C GLU A 423 -1.01 25.91 -5.91
N LYS A 424 -1.95 24.97 -6.08
CA LYS A 424 -3.13 24.82 -5.23
C LYS A 424 -2.83 23.99 -4.00
N GLU A 425 -1.94 23.02 -4.15
CA GLU A 425 -1.38 22.21 -3.08
C GLU A 425 0.12 22.04 -3.28
N PRO A 426 0.87 21.80 -2.20
CA PRO A 426 2.29 21.52 -2.30
C PRO A 426 2.57 20.38 -3.27
N LEU A 427 3.46 20.63 -4.22
CA LEU A 427 4.01 19.60 -5.09
C LEU A 427 5.23 18.93 -4.41
N PRO A 428 5.61 17.71 -4.83
CA PRO A 428 6.86 17.09 -4.39
C PRO A 428 8.04 18.04 -4.61
N SER A 429 8.78 18.31 -3.53
CA SER A 429 9.92 19.21 -3.53
C SER A 429 11.19 18.42 -3.79
N LEU A 430 12.04 18.93 -4.69
CA LEU A 430 13.43 18.47 -4.83
C LEU A 430 14.38 19.12 -3.81
N ILE A 431 13.90 20.15 -3.09
CA ILE A 431 14.64 20.81 -2.03
C ILE A 431 14.43 20.02 -0.75
N THR A 432 15.53 19.56 -0.17
CA THR A 432 15.54 18.88 1.12
C THR A 432 15.00 19.80 2.22
N PRO A 433 14.08 19.29 3.07
CA PRO A 433 13.63 20.04 4.24
C PRO A 433 14.81 20.42 5.14
N SER A 434 14.73 21.58 5.78
CA SER A 434 15.72 21.98 6.77
C SER A 434 15.60 21.15 8.05
N GLY A 435 16.71 21.00 8.79
CA GLY A 435 16.72 20.32 10.08
C GLY A 435 16.71 18.79 10.03
N GLN A 436 16.93 18.19 8.86
CA GLN A 436 17.14 16.74 8.75
C GLN A 436 18.33 16.31 9.61
N ALA A 437 18.12 15.28 10.45
CA ALA A 437 19.22 14.67 11.18
C ALA A 437 20.27 14.21 10.18
N GLN A 438 21.54 14.47 10.46
CA GLN A 438 22.63 14.07 9.58
C GLN A 438 23.21 12.74 10.05
N PRO A 439 23.61 11.86 9.12
CA PRO A 439 24.37 10.67 9.46
C PRO A 439 25.69 11.07 10.13
N ALA A 440 26.10 10.33 11.16
CA ALA A 440 27.39 10.50 11.78
C ALA A 440 28.48 9.80 10.96
N VAL A 441 29.73 10.26 11.06
CA VAL A 441 30.87 9.45 10.64
C VAL A 441 31.09 8.39 11.70
N SER A 442 31.15 7.13 11.31
CA SER A 442 31.44 6.01 12.19
C SER A 442 32.90 6.08 12.65
N ASN A 443 33.11 6.36 13.94
CA ASN A 443 34.44 6.18 14.52
C ASN A 443 34.71 4.67 14.59
N ASN A 444 35.75 4.19 13.89
CA ASN A 444 36.23 2.81 13.98
C ASN A 444 36.67 2.38 15.40
N GLY A 445 36.55 3.25 16.41
CA GLY A 445 36.89 2.99 17.80
C GLY A 445 35.68 3.12 18.73
N THR A 446 35.30 2.00 19.34
CA THR A 446 34.75 1.81 20.71
C THR A 446 33.61 2.69 21.26
N ASP A 447 33.03 3.63 20.52
CA ASP A 447 31.82 4.34 20.94
C ASP A 447 30.62 3.41 20.80
N HIS A 448 30.57 2.45 21.70
CA HIS A 448 29.45 1.56 21.88
C HIS A 448 28.28 2.41 22.35
N ALA A 449 27.23 2.44 21.53
CA ALA A 449 25.92 2.98 21.91
C ALA A 449 25.63 2.58 23.36
N THR A 450 25.43 3.58 24.22
CA THR A 450 25.03 3.38 25.60
C THR A 450 23.83 2.44 25.59
N LYS A 451 23.98 1.29 26.26
CA LYS A 451 22.97 0.22 26.31
C LYS A 451 21.73 0.70 27.06
N GLU A 452 20.92 1.56 26.46
CA GLU A 452 19.52 1.70 26.88
C GLU A 452 18.77 0.43 26.47
N ARG A 453 18.85 -0.59 27.34
CA ARG A 453 17.99 -1.76 27.27
C ARG A 453 16.59 -1.36 27.73
N ARG A 454 15.81 -0.74 26.83
CA ARG A 454 14.35 -0.89 26.92
C ARG A 454 14.02 -2.25 26.34
N GLN A 455 13.60 -3.18 27.20
CA GLN A 455 13.43 -4.61 26.90
C GLN A 455 12.32 -4.92 25.86
N SER A 456 11.82 -3.91 25.13
CA SER A 456 10.77 -3.99 24.13
C SER A 456 10.98 -3.09 22.88
N SER A 457 12.10 -2.35 22.80
CA SER A 457 12.38 -1.46 21.67
C SER A 457 12.95 -2.22 20.47
N ILE A 458 12.49 -1.88 19.27
CA ILE A 458 13.03 -2.37 18.00
C ILE A 458 14.11 -1.39 17.54
N LYS A 459 15.36 -1.86 17.46
CA LYS A 459 16.49 -1.03 17.04
C LYS A 459 16.51 -0.89 15.52
N VAL A 460 16.59 0.34 15.07
CA VAL A 460 16.72 0.69 13.65
C VAL A 460 18.13 1.23 13.42
N GLY A 461 18.85 0.64 12.47
CA GLY A 461 20.09 1.16 11.91
C GLY A 461 19.84 1.72 10.52
N ARG A 462 20.44 2.88 10.25
CA ARG A 462 20.30 3.65 9.02
C ARG A 462 21.68 3.95 8.46
N TYR A 463 21.92 3.59 7.22
CA TYR A 463 23.23 3.61 6.59
C TYR A 463 23.13 4.34 5.26
N ALA A 464 23.35 5.65 5.35
CA ALA A 464 23.22 6.58 4.23
C ALA A 464 24.45 6.52 3.34
N MET A 465 24.26 6.38 2.04
CA MET A 465 25.34 6.37 1.04
C MET A 465 26.29 7.58 1.17
N SER A 466 27.60 7.33 1.29
CA SER A 466 28.59 8.37 1.63
C SER A 466 29.20 9.10 0.41
N ASN A 467 29.36 8.42 -0.73
CA ASN A 467 29.88 9.05 -1.97
C ASN A 467 28.94 10.13 -2.54
N ASP A 468 27.64 10.03 -2.25
CA ASP A 468 26.61 10.99 -2.63
C ASP A 468 26.03 11.74 -1.41
N GLN A 469 26.85 11.95 -0.37
CA GLN A 469 26.52 12.84 0.76
C GLN A 469 26.09 14.27 0.34
N TYR A 470 26.32 14.63 -0.93
CA TYR A 470 25.92 15.91 -1.51
C TYR A 470 24.53 15.89 -2.13
N SER A 471 23.93 14.72 -2.34
CA SER A 471 22.51 14.55 -2.62
C SER A 471 21.78 14.52 -1.29
N PRO A 472 21.12 15.63 -0.90
CA PRO A 472 20.50 15.72 0.41
C PRO A 472 19.24 14.83 0.50
N GLN A 473 18.82 14.18 -0.59
CA GLN A 473 17.67 13.29 -0.63
C GLN A 473 17.91 11.95 0.06
N ILE A 474 19.13 11.40 -0.01
CA ILE A 474 19.47 10.16 0.70
C ILE A 474 19.18 10.31 2.21
N VAL A 475 19.57 11.46 2.76
CA VAL A 475 19.30 11.78 4.16
C VAL A 475 17.81 11.99 4.43
N VAL A 476 17.04 12.51 3.46
CA VAL A 476 15.58 12.64 3.58
C VAL A 476 14.93 11.27 3.63
N ASP A 477 15.25 10.39 2.70
CA ASP A 477 14.66 9.06 2.59
C ASP A 477 14.94 8.21 3.85
N GLU A 478 16.15 8.31 4.39
CA GLU A 478 16.55 7.72 5.67
C GLU A 478 15.74 8.26 6.86
N ASN A 479 15.50 9.57 6.92
CA ASN A 479 14.71 10.19 7.99
C ASN A 479 13.20 9.91 7.83
N ASP A 480 12.71 9.87 6.60
CA ASP A 480 11.33 9.55 6.29
C ASP A 480 11.02 8.09 6.63
N PHE A 481 11.91 7.15 6.31
CA PHE A 481 11.78 5.74 6.72
C PHE A 481 11.57 5.59 8.22
N LEU A 482 12.47 6.18 9.03
CA LEU A 482 12.36 6.13 10.49
C LEU A 482 11.10 6.85 10.98
N SER A 483 10.79 8.02 10.42
CA SER A 483 9.59 8.79 10.80
C SER A 483 8.31 8.01 10.50
N GLY A 484 8.27 7.28 9.37
CA GLY A 484 7.21 6.35 9.01
C GLY A 484 7.03 5.28 10.07
N LEU A 485 8.09 4.56 10.43
CA LEU A 485 8.07 3.56 11.49
C LEU A 485 7.55 4.14 12.81
N GLN A 486 8.07 5.29 13.23
CA GLN A 486 7.74 5.94 14.48
C GLN A 486 6.32 6.54 14.51
N SER A 487 5.78 6.92 13.36
CA SER A 487 4.39 7.39 13.24
C SER A 487 3.38 6.29 13.59
N ALA A 488 3.76 5.03 13.37
CA ALA A 488 2.94 3.88 13.68
C ALA A 488 3.19 3.33 15.10
N SER A 489 4.43 3.39 15.59
CA SER A 489 4.78 2.91 16.92
C SER A 489 5.99 3.60 17.52
N SER A 490 5.90 4.00 18.79
CA SER A 490 7.06 4.54 19.53
C SER A 490 8.09 3.49 19.94
N ARG A 491 7.89 2.21 19.56
CA ARG A 491 8.84 1.12 19.85
C ARG A 491 10.11 1.19 19.02
N PHE A 492 10.08 1.87 17.87
CA PHE A 492 11.22 2.01 16.98
C PHE A 492 12.18 3.09 17.51
N VAL A 493 13.41 2.69 17.77
CA VAL A 493 14.46 3.58 18.26
C VAL A 493 15.55 3.69 17.21
N ASN A 494 15.95 4.92 16.88
CA ASN A 494 17.11 5.19 16.04
C ASN A 494 18.37 4.79 16.80
N SER A 495 18.86 3.56 16.59
CA SER A 495 20.01 3.04 17.31
C SER A 495 21.31 3.44 16.63
N GLN A 496 21.29 3.59 15.31
CA GLN A 496 22.45 3.92 14.49
C GLN A 496 22.01 4.77 13.30
N PHE A 497 22.77 5.82 12.99
CA PHE A 497 22.59 6.59 11.76
C PHE A 497 23.96 7.08 11.28
N TYR A 498 24.51 6.38 10.30
CA TYR A 498 25.89 6.58 9.85
C TYR A 498 25.98 6.79 8.35
N TRP A 499 27.02 7.49 7.92
CA TRP A 499 27.48 7.41 6.55
C TRP A 499 28.01 6.00 6.31
N ASP A 500 27.52 5.38 5.25
CA ASP A 500 27.70 3.97 5.03
C ASP A 500 29.10 3.65 4.48
N GLU A 501 29.67 2.56 4.99
CA GLU A 501 31.01 2.12 4.65
C GLU A 501 31.07 0.59 4.54
N PRO A 502 31.86 0.02 3.60
CA PRO A 502 31.79 -1.41 3.31
C PRO A 502 32.12 -2.32 4.50
N TYR A 503 32.98 -1.86 5.41
CA TYR A 503 33.36 -2.62 6.60
C TYR A 503 32.20 -2.82 7.59
N MET A 504 31.14 -2.00 7.51
CA MET A 504 29.93 -2.14 8.32
C MET A 504 29.13 -3.41 7.97
N TYR A 505 29.37 -4.01 6.80
CA TYR A 505 28.75 -5.26 6.36
C TYR A 505 29.72 -6.45 6.38
N ALA A 506 31.01 -6.16 6.49
CA ALA A 506 32.07 -7.17 6.51
C ALA A 506 32.64 -7.33 7.93
N GLY A 507 33.89 -6.92 8.14
CA GLY A 507 34.65 -7.19 9.37
C GLY A 507 34.05 -6.62 10.66
N SER A 508 33.18 -5.61 10.57
CA SER A 508 32.56 -4.97 11.74
C SER A 508 31.05 -5.15 11.81
N ALA A 509 30.45 -6.05 11.02
CA ALA A 509 29.00 -6.22 10.94
C ALA A 509 28.31 -6.39 12.30
N ALA A 510 28.89 -7.20 13.19
CA ALA A 510 28.38 -7.42 14.55
C ALA A 510 28.27 -6.14 15.40
N THR A 511 28.98 -5.07 15.05
CA THR A 511 28.90 -3.74 15.72
C THR A 511 27.92 -2.81 15.01
N TYR A 512 27.66 -3.02 13.72
CA TYR A 512 26.84 -2.15 12.89
C TYR A 512 25.58 -2.87 12.43
N VAL A 513 25.52 -3.29 11.16
CA VAL A 513 24.32 -3.82 10.51
C VAL A 513 23.70 -5.00 11.28
N ASP A 514 24.53 -5.85 11.87
CA ASP A 514 24.07 -7.04 12.59
C ASP A 514 23.80 -6.79 14.09
N SER A 515 23.92 -5.55 14.56
CA SER A 515 23.65 -5.17 15.96
C SER A 515 22.26 -4.56 16.20
N VAL A 516 21.55 -4.25 15.12
CA VAL A 516 20.20 -3.67 15.09
C VAL A 516 19.17 -4.73 14.70
N ASN A 517 17.87 -4.45 14.84
CA ASN A 517 16.82 -5.39 14.41
C ASN A 517 16.41 -5.17 12.95
N ILE A 518 16.41 -3.90 12.53
CA ILE A 518 16.14 -3.47 11.16
C ILE A 518 17.34 -2.66 10.70
N ALA A 519 17.92 -3.03 9.58
CA ALA A 519 18.88 -2.21 8.86
C ALA A 519 18.23 -1.64 7.60
N PHE A 520 18.34 -0.33 7.40
CA PHE A 520 18.03 0.33 6.14
C PHE A 520 19.33 0.91 5.57
N THR A 521 19.65 0.50 4.35
CA THR A 521 20.89 0.82 3.64
C THR A 521 20.53 1.49 2.32
N GLU A 522 21.14 2.63 2.03
CA GLU A 522 21.12 3.23 0.70
C GLU A 522 22.47 3.08 0.01
N GLY A 523 22.45 2.84 -1.30
CA GLY A 523 23.68 2.71 -2.10
C GLY A 523 23.42 2.73 -3.60
N HIS A 524 24.49 2.76 -4.38
CA HIS A 524 24.41 2.32 -5.78
C HIS A 524 24.49 0.81 -5.83
N GLY A 525 23.72 0.19 -6.70
CA GLY A 525 23.59 -1.25 -6.72
C GLY A 525 23.91 -1.85 -8.08
N ASN A 526 24.15 -3.14 -8.04
CA ASN A 526 24.28 -4.03 -9.18
C ASN A 526 23.89 -5.44 -8.70
N VAL A 527 23.77 -6.39 -9.61
CA VAL A 527 23.39 -7.77 -9.30
C VAL A 527 24.26 -8.34 -8.17
N HIS A 528 23.63 -8.61 -7.02
CA HIS A 528 24.24 -9.15 -5.80
C HIS A 528 25.36 -8.28 -5.20
N MET A 529 25.28 -6.97 -5.39
CA MET A 529 26.30 -6.02 -4.99
C MET A 529 25.70 -4.65 -4.70
N PHE A 530 26.25 -3.94 -3.73
CA PHE A 530 26.04 -2.50 -3.63
C PHE A 530 27.34 -1.80 -3.22
N THR A 531 27.46 -0.53 -3.58
CA THR A 531 28.59 0.34 -3.26
C THR A 531 28.11 1.49 -2.40
N THR A 532 28.83 1.73 -1.31
CA THR A 532 28.53 2.77 -0.32
C THR A 532 29.43 3.99 -0.52
N ASN A 533 30.61 3.78 -1.10
CA ASN A 533 31.59 4.81 -1.42
C ASN A 533 32.38 4.45 -2.70
N GLU A 534 32.21 5.21 -3.79
CA GLU A 534 32.93 4.97 -5.06
C GLU A 534 34.19 5.82 -5.23
N LYS A 535 34.42 6.82 -4.38
CA LYS A 535 35.46 7.83 -4.59
C LYS A 535 36.81 7.46 -3.97
N GLU A 536 36.84 6.48 -3.07
CA GLU A 536 38.07 6.09 -2.39
C GLU A 536 38.63 4.77 -2.93
N ALA A 537 39.76 4.86 -3.61
CA ALA A 537 40.50 3.69 -4.06
C ALA A 537 40.89 2.81 -2.84
N GLY A 538 40.30 1.61 -2.76
CA GLY A 538 40.55 0.64 -1.68
C GLY A 538 39.35 0.40 -0.75
N TRP A 539 38.30 1.24 -0.81
CA TRP A 539 37.02 0.99 -0.13
C TRP A 539 36.07 0.40 -1.16
N GLY A 540 35.92 -0.93 -1.09
CA GLY A 540 35.33 -1.71 -2.17
C GLY A 540 33.80 -1.84 -2.09
N PRO A 541 33.16 -2.29 -3.18
CA PRO A 541 31.79 -2.80 -3.14
C PRO A 541 31.57 -3.85 -2.05
N VAL A 542 30.34 -3.89 -1.54
CA VAL A 542 29.82 -4.99 -0.75
C VAL A 542 29.25 -6.02 -1.73
N TYR A 543 30.06 -7.04 -2.03
CA TYR A 543 29.59 -8.22 -2.74
C TYR A 543 28.89 -9.14 -1.75
N ILE A 544 27.61 -9.41 -1.96
CA ILE A 544 26.80 -10.22 -1.04
C ILE A 544 27.44 -11.60 -0.79
N SER A 545 28.00 -12.21 -1.84
CA SER A 545 28.60 -13.56 -1.76
C SER A 545 29.97 -13.62 -1.09
N SER A 546 30.76 -12.53 -1.07
CA SER A 546 32.17 -12.58 -0.64
C SER A 546 32.57 -11.57 0.42
N SER A 547 31.84 -10.46 0.56
CA SER A 547 32.13 -9.44 1.59
C SER A 547 31.52 -9.81 2.95
N ILE A 548 30.41 -10.55 2.94
CA ILE A 548 29.70 -10.96 4.16
C ILE A 548 30.41 -12.18 4.79
N ALA A 549 30.65 -12.11 6.10
CA ALA A 549 31.28 -13.20 6.83
C ALA A 549 30.45 -14.50 6.71
N SER A 550 31.11 -15.65 6.64
CA SER A 550 30.44 -16.96 6.52
C SER A 550 29.57 -17.35 7.73
N SER A 551 29.68 -16.61 8.83
CA SER A 551 28.76 -16.69 9.97
C SER A 551 27.37 -16.14 9.63
N GLY A 552 27.26 -15.26 8.64
CA GLY A 552 26.04 -14.56 8.27
C GLY A 552 25.63 -13.47 9.23
N PHE A 553 24.37 -13.04 9.09
CA PHE A 553 23.70 -12.08 9.95
C PHE A 553 22.52 -12.72 10.68
N GLY A 554 22.16 -12.08 11.79
CA GLY A 554 21.01 -12.39 12.62
C GLY A 554 21.39 -13.08 13.93
N PRO A 555 20.38 -13.41 14.75
CA PRO A 555 20.61 -14.00 16.07
C PRO A 555 21.39 -15.32 16.06
N GLY A 556 21.33 -16.09 14.97
CA GLY A 556 22.11 -17.32 14.80
C GLY A 556 23.60 -17.07 14.51
N ALA A 557 23.95 -15.87 14.04
CA ALA A 557 25.33 -15.39 13.90
C ALA A 557 25.86 -14.69 15.17
N GLY A 558 25.03 -14.56 16.21
CA GLY A 558 25.34 -13.79 17.41
C GLY A 558 24.97 -12.30 17.33
N GLY A 559 24.33 -11.88 16.23
CA GLY A 559 23.79 -10.54 16.03
C GLY A 559 22.35 -10.38 16.49
N SER A 560 21.63 -9.46 15.87
CA SER A 560 20.23 -9.12 16.18
C SER A 560 19.39 -8.77 14.96
N LEU A 561 19.99 -8.78 13.76
CA LEU A 561 19.33 -8.37 12.53
C LEU A 561 18.25 -9.37 12.13
N ALA A 562 17.02 -8.89 12.02
CA ALA A 562 15.88 -9.66 11.54
C ALA A 562 15.49 -9.25 10.11
N TYR A 563 15.65 -7.96 9.77
CA TYR A 563 15.24 -7.42 8.47
C TYR A 563 16.30 -6.47 7.92
N TRP A 564 16.66 -6.66 6.65
CA TRP A 564 17.59 -5.76 5.96
C TRP A 564 16.96 -5.23 4.67
N ILE A 565 16.79 -3.91 4.59
CA ILE A 565 16.30 -3.23 3.39
C ILE A 565 17.50 -2.56 2.72
N ILE A 566 17.75 -2.91 1.46
CA ILE A 566 18.82 -2.34 0.63
C ILE A 566 18.17 -1.55 -0.51
N ARG A 567 18.12 -0.23 -0.36
CA ARG A 567 17.69 0.69 -1.41
C ARG A 567 18.87 0.99 -2.33
N ALA A 568 19.08 0.07 -3.26
CA ALA A 568 20.06 0.18 -4.33
C ALA A 568 19.56 -0.56 -5.57
N CYS A 569 19.97 -0.09 -6.75
CA CYS A 569 19.54 -0.64 -8.04
C CYS A 569 19.95 -2.12 -8.18
N ASP A 570 19.10 -2.96 -8.78
CA ASP A 570 19.44 -4.32 -9.22
C ASP A 570 20.08 -5.24 -8.14
N THR A 571 19.96 -4.93 -6.85
CA THR A 571 20.73 -5.61 -5.80
C THR A 571 20.20 -7.01 -5.52
N VAL A 572 18.88 -7.21 -5.62
CA VAL A 572 18.22 -8.50 -5.40
C VAL A 572 17.70 -9.03 -6.73
N SER A 573 18.55 -9.80 -7.42
CA SER A 573 18.18 -10.46 -8.67
C SER A 573 17.19 -11.61 -8.45
N THR A 574 16.59 -12.08 -9.53
CA THR A 574 15.49 -13.04 -9.52
C THR A 574 15.75 -14.19 -10.48
N ALA A 575 15.08 -15.32 -10.26
CA ALA A 575 15.20 -16.48 -11.15
C ALA A 575 14.74 -16.21 -12.60
N LEU A 576 14.00 -15.12 -12.86
CA LEU A 576 13.62 -14.68 -14.21
C LEU A 576 14.81 -14.16 -15.03
N GLU A 577 15.88 -13.70 -14.39
CA GLU A 577 17.04 -13.11 -15.05
C GLU A 577 18.08 -14.15 -15.50
N TYR A 578 17.86 -15.42 -15.12
CA TYR A 578 18.77 -16.51 -15.40
C TYR A 578 18.12 -17.57 -16.28
N SER A 579 18.96 -18.32 -16.99
CA SER A 579 18.52 -19.53 -17.69
C SER A 579 17.98 -20.55 -16.66
N ALA A 580 17.13 -21.49 -17.09
CA ALA A 580 16.62 -22.53 -16.20
C ALA A 580 17.74 -23.34 -15.49
N ALA A 581 18.89 -23.52 -16.14
CA ALA A 581 20.05 -24.20 -15.55
C ALA A 581 20.78 -23.31 -14.50
N ASP A 582 20.66 -21.99 -14.63
CA ASP A 582 21.41 -21.01 -13.84
C ASP A 582 20.54 -20.29 -12.79
N GLN A 583 19.27 -20.69 -12.60
CA GLN A 583 18.36 -20.07 -11.62
C GLN A 583 18.91 -20.11 -10.18
N HIS A 584 19.79 -21.06 -9.88
CA HIS A 584 20.49 -21.14 -8.59
C HIS A 584 21.32 -19.87 -8.30
N LEU A 585 21.83 -19.18 -9.32
CA LEU A 585 22.63 -17.96 -9.17
C LEU A 585 21.84 -16.78 -8.57
N ALA A 586 20.51 -16.80 -8.62
CA ALA A 586 19.68 -15.81 -7.93
C ALA A 586 19.71 -16.01 -6.39
N PHE A 587 19.94 -17.24 -5.92
CA PHE A 587 19.87 -17.61 -4.51
C PHE A 587 21.24 -17.74 -3.85
N ASP A 588 22.22 -18.24 -4.59
CA ASP A 588 23.50 -18.68 -4.02
C ASP A 588 24.26 -17.61 -3.21
N PRO A 589 24.27 -16.33 -3.64
CA PRO A 589 24.87 -15.25 -2.85
C PRO A 589 24.23 -15.05 -1.48
N TRP A 590 22.95 -15.42 -1.31
CA TRP A 590 22.19 -15.11 -0.09
C TRP A 590 22.37 -16.15 1.01
N TRP A 591 22.73 -17.41 0.72
CA TRP A 591 22.88 -18.43 1.78
C TRP A 591 23.82 -18.04 2.92
N PRO A 592 24.99 -17.41 2.68
CA PRO A 592 25.85 -16.93 3.75
C PRO A 592 25.20 -15.87 4.62
N VAL A 593 24.25 -15.08 4.11
CA VAL A 593 23.60 -13.98 4.85
C VAL A 593 22.62 -14.51 5.90
N PHE A 594 21.86 -15.56 5.58
CA PHE A 594 20.72 -15.99 6.39
C PHE A 594 21.11 -16.94 7.53
N ASN A 595 21.54 -16.37 8.67
CA ASN A 595 21.76 -17.08 9.93
C ASN A 595 20.95 -16.45 11.08
N GLY A 596 19.63 -16.46 10.93
CA GLY A 596 18.66 -15.91 11.87
C GLY A 596 17.92 -14.68 11.35
N ILE A 597 18.33 -14.11 10.22
CA ILE A 597 17.58 -13.06 9.52
C ILE A 597 16.30 -13.66 8.90
N HIS A 598 15.23 -12.88 8.84
CA HIS A 598 13.93 -13.29 8.30
C HIS A 598 13.83 -12.95 6.81
N ALA A 599 14.19 -11.71 6.45
CA ALA A 599 14.13 -11.24 5.07
C ALA A 599 15.19 -10.18 4.74
N VAL A 600 15.59 -10.18 3.46
CA VAL A 600 16.36 -9.11 2.83
C VAL A 600 15.55 -8.57 1.65
N MET A 601 15.38 -7.26 1.59
CA MET A 601 14.61 -6.57 0.56
C MET A 601 15.51 -5.66 -0.27
N GLY A 602 15.21 -5.51 -1.55
CA GLY A 602 15.85 -4.52 -2.40
C GLY A 602 15.13 -4.33 -3.72
N TYR A 603 15.72 -3.55 -4.62
CA TYR A 603 15.21 -3.41 -5.98
C TYR A 603 15.85 -4.45 -6.90
N ARG A 604 15.05 -4.86 -7.88
CA ARG A 604 15.43 -5.68 -9.04
C ARG A 604 15.78 -4.82 -10.25
N THR A 605 15.26 -3.59 -10.30
CA THR A 605 15.57 -2.59 -11.34
C THR A 605 16.28 -1.39 -10.72
N GLU A 606 16.48 -0.35 -11.53
CA GLU A 606 16.79 0.99 -11.06
C GLU A 606 15.82 1.43 -9.95
N ALA A 607 16.39 1.95 -8.87
CA ALA A 607 15.68 2.60 -7.78
C ALA A 607 15.54 4.10 -8.11
N GLN A 608 14.34 4.65 -7.98
CA GLN A 608 14.10 6.08 -8.10
C GLN A 608 14.46 6.76 -6.79
N VAL A 609 14.96 8.00 -6.94
CA VAL A 609 15.21 8.93 -5.85
C VAL A 609 14.21 10.09 -5.93
N TYR A 610 13.98 10.77 -4.81
CA TYR A 610 13.03 11.91 -4.70
C TYR A 610 11.54 11.53 -4.85
N ASP A 611 11.17 10.31 -4.49
CA ASP A 611 9.80 9.80 -4.60
C ASP A 611 9.01 9.77 -3.27
N ASN A 612 9.67 10.08 -2.14
CA ASN A 612 9.12 10.03 -0.78
C ASN A 612 8.51 8.65 -0.45
N GLU A 613 9.05 7.59 -1.04
CA GLU A 613 8.53 6.24 -0.91
C GLU A 613 8.83 5.65 0.46
N MET A 614 10.03 5.93 0.98
CA MET A 614 10.56 5.31 2.19
C MET A 614 9.74 5.65 3.44
N GLY A 615 9.13 6.83 3.50
CA GLY A 615 8.19 7.17 4.57
C GLY A 615 6.95 6.27 4.59
N ASN A 616 6.43 5.89 3.42
CA ASN A 616 5.31 4.96 3.33
C ASN A 616 5.73 3.52 3.65
N VAL A 617 6.91 3.09 3.18
CA VAL A 617 7.49 1.78 3.53
C VAL A 617 7.59 1.66 5.05
N GLY A 618 8.24 2.63 5.71
CA GLY A 618 8.39 2.68 7.16
C GLY A 618 7.05 2.68 7.89
N LYS A 619 6.08 3.46 7.41
CA LYS A 619 4.73 3.50 8.00
C LYS A 619 4.01 2.16 7.94
N VAL A 620 3.98 1.51 6.78
CA VAL A 620 3.26 0.23 6.59
C VAL A 620 3.89 -0.87 7.44
N ILE A 621 5.22 -0.97 7.44
CA ILE A 621 5.98 -1.91 8.28
C ILE A 621 5.70 -1.63 9.76
N GLY A 622 5.77 -0.36 10.18
CA GLY A 622 5.57 0.05 11.56
C GLY A 622 4.17 -0.23 12.11
N GLN A 623 3.16 -0.30 11.24
CA GLN A 623 1.79 -0.66 11.60
C GLN A 623 1.59 -2.17 11.83
N GLY A 624 2.60 -2.99 11.50
CA GLY A 624 2.57 -4.45 11.70
C GLY A 624 2.17 -5.25 10.47
N ALA A 625 2.21 -4.68 9.26
CA ALA A 625 2.08 -5.47 8.04
C ALA A 625 3.27 -6.42 7.87
N SER A 626 3.12 -7.45 7.02
CA SER A 626 4.26 -8.27 6.56
C SER A 626 5.35 -7.33 6.03
N VAL A 627 6.60 -7.53 6.47
CA VAL A 627 7.72 -6.67 6.05
C VAL A 627 7.94 -6.78 4.55
N VAL A 628 7.86 -8.01 4.02
CA VAL A 628 8.04 -8.33 2.61
C VAL A 628 6.93 -7.69 1.77
N HIS A 629 5.67 -7.91 2.15
CA HIS A 629 4.57 -7.36 1.36
C HIS A 629 4.46 -5.84 1.54
N GLY A 630 4.75 -5.31 2.73
CA GLY A 630 4.84 -3.88 2.99
C GLY A 630 5.88 -3.19 2.12
N TRP A 631 7.07 -3.78 2.00
CA TRP A 631 8.11 -3.37 1.05
C TRP A 631 7.57 -3.40 -0.38
N MET A 632 7.02 -4.52 -0.86
CA MET A 632 6.58 -4.63 -2.25
C MET A 632 5.46 -3.66 -2.61
N ASN A 633 4.55 -3.40 -1.68
CA ASN A 633 3.40 -2.54 -1.90
C ASN A 633 3.75 -1.05 -1.85
N ALA A 634 4.55 -0.63 -0.87
CA ALA A 634 4.96 0.76 -0.76
C ALA A 634 6.08 1.09 -1.76
N ALA A 635 6.95 0.10 -2.00
CA ALA A 635 8.07 -0.05 -2.92
C ALA A 635 7.90 0.33 -4.41
N ALA A 636 6.67 0.12 -4.88
CA ALA A 636 6.40 -0.10 -6.30
C ALA A 636 6.41 1.19 -7.14
N GLY A 637 6.51 2.37 -6.49
CA GLY A 637 6.61 3.64 -7.18
C GLY A 637 8.02 3.91 -7.70
N GLY A 638 9.03 3.46 -6.96
CA GLY A 638 10.44 3.73 -7.18
C GLY A 638 11.17 2.66 -7.99
N GLY A 639 10.51 1.57 -8.39
CA GLY A 639 11.11 0.52 -9.20
C GLY A 639 10.46 -0.83 -8.96
N LYS A 640 10.96 -1.86 -9.63
CA LYS A 640 10.53 -3.24 -9.39
C LYS A 640 11.22 -3.76 -8.15
N THR A 641 10.43 -4.14 -7.16
CA THR A 641 10.93 -4.63 -5.88
C THR A 641 11.12 -6.14 -5.89
N SER A 642 12.04 -6.60 -5.03
CA SER A 642 12.30 -8.01 -4.77
C SER A 642 12.63 -8.21 -3.29
N ALA A 643 12.41 -9.43 -2.80
CA ALA A 643 12.75 -9.81 -1.44
C ALA A 643 13.18 -11.28 -1.38
N VAL A 644 14.27 -11.55 -0.68
CA VAL A 644 14.71 -12.90 -0.30
C VAL A 644 14.23 -13.17 1.12
N VAL A 645 13.60 -14.32 1.35
CA VAL A 645 12.92 -14.62 2.61
C VAL A 645 13.17 -16.07 3.00
N VAL A 646 13.28 -16.36 4.29
CA VAL A 646 13.26 -17.75 4.78
C VAL A 646 11.87 -18.35 4.52
N CYS A 647 11.82 -19.52 3.90
CA CYS A 647 10.54 -20.16 3.55
C CYS A 647 9.62 -20.30 4.78
N GLY A 648 8.36 -19.86 4.66
CA GLY A 648 7.38 -19.91 5.74
C GLY A 648 7.39 -18.66 6.65
N HIS A 649 8.27 -17.71 6.36
CA HIS A 649 8.37 -16.41 7.05
C HIS A 649 7.99 -15.24 6.13
N ASP A 650 7.27 -15.52 5.05
CA ASP A 650 6.83 -14.54 4.04
C ASP A 650 5.84 -13.50 4.62
N ASP A 651 5.10 -13.90 5.66
CA ASP A 651 4.12 -13.08 6.35
C ASP A 651 4.61 -12.52 7.69
N ASP A 652 5.89 -12.69 8.01
CA ASP A 652 6.45 -12.15 9.24
C ASP A 652 6.39 -10.61 9.22
N ASN A 653 5.98 -10.04 10.35
CA ASN A 653 5.96 -8.61 10.58
C ASN A 653 7.20 -8.17 11.35
N VAL A 654 7.41 -6.86 11.44
CA VAL A 654 8.59 -6.27 12.06
C VAL A 654 8.82 -6.61 13.54
N PHE A 655 7.83 -7.18 14.22
CA PHE A 655 7.93 -7.64 15.60
C PHE A 655 8.39 -9.10 15.73
N ASN A 656 8.37 -9.87 14.64
CA ASN A 656 9.00 -11.18 14.55
C ASN A 656 10.52 -11.00 14.41
N ILE A 657 11.25 -11.20 15.50
CA ILE A 657 12.71 -11.02 15.58
C ILE A 657 13.41 -12.25 16.19
N ASP A 658 12.72 -13.38 16.17
CA ASP A 658 13.19 -14.62 16.78
C ASP A 658 14.34 -15.23 15.98
N ASN A 659 15.14 -16.08 16.62
CA ASN A 659 16.23 -16.74 15.93
C ASN A 659 15.72 -17.88 15.04
N LEU A 660 15.74 -17.69 13.72
CA LEU A 660 15.39 -18.74 12.75
C LEU A 660 16.51 -19.78 12.53
N GLY A 661 17.73 -19.51 13.03
CA GLY A 661 18.93 -20.27 12.72
C GLY A 661 19.34 -20.12 11.25
N LYS A 662 20.19 -21.03 10.77
CA LYS A 662 20.59 -21.05 9.36
C LYS A 662 19.43 -21.45 8.47
N ALA A 663 19.17 -20.66 7.43
CA ALA A 663 18.14 -20.98 6.46
C ALA A 663 18.49 -22.28 5.70
N THR A 664 17.50 -23.16 5.56
CA THR A 664 17.58 -24.37 4.72
C THR A 664 16.75 -24.25 3.45
N CYS A 665 15.95 -23.18 3.37
CA CYS A 665 15.06 -22.87 2.27
C CYS A 665 14.90 -21.35 2.18
N LEU A 666 15.01 -20.82 0.96
CA LEU A 666 14.76 -19.43 0.64
C LEU A 666 13.68 -19.31 -0.44
N THR A 667 12.83 -18.30 -0.32
CA THR A 667 11.90 -17.84 -1.35
C THR A 667 12.35 -16.45 -1.81
N ILE A 668 12.40 -16.22 -3.12
CA ILE A 668 12.56 -14.88 -3.69
C ILE A 668 11.22 -14.46 -4.28
N TRP A 669 10.61 -13.43 -3.70
CA TRP A 669 9.42 -12.76 -4.22
C TRP A 669 9.83 -11.55 -5.04
N TYR A 670 9.11 -11.22 -6.11
CA TYR A 670 9.44 -10.08 -6.96
C TYR A 670 8.29 -9.58 -7.83
N LEU A 671 8.34 -8.29 -8.17
CA LEU A 671 7.47 -7.65 -9.16
C LEU A 671 8.15 -7.64 -10.56
N TYR A 672 7.39 -7.91 -11.62
CA TYR A 672 7.89 -7.87 -12.99
C TYR A 672 6.89 -7.45 -14.07
#